data_AF-A0A927GEW3-F1
#
_entry.id   AF-A0A927GEW3-F1
#
_cell.length_a   1.000
_cell.length_b   1.000
_cell.length_c   1.000
_cell.angle_alpha   90.00
_cell.angle_beta   90.00
_cell.angle_gamma   90.00
#
_symmetry.space_group_name_H-M   'P 1'
#
loop_
_entity.id
_entity.type
_entity.pdbx_description
1 polymer ?
#
loop_
_entity_poly.entity_id
_entity_poly.type
_entity_poly.pdbx_seq_one_letter_code
_entity_poly.pdbx_strand_id
1 'polypeptide(L)'
;MHMLTAVKLSRPHIAQVDWKAVTFFYALACGISYGLHFLPNLNEGILPRHNIFTYGLGPILAALLTRRFFPKLVQTVSVLGSSPAKAILFMAIPIVLSTFIGIQNRAGQNEHVYGLLLGMSGLLYGFVEETGWRGFLQDALRPLPTFWRVMLIGLMHAGWHLTFLSDLSNVCGPRLGETGAVVALVLMAWGFGALIDTTKSLLVVACAHELMNIVGHPVAIAVTLLIWIWLTRNWKKQLVFQVGQKTIAMTLVVILFGGYSAFAQSDSLTYGAIPKEEIVPGKADNFRIFDEAFYQNQLFLLGESHGVQKPQEIDFELLKHLNQKAGIRYYIAEVDATKAFYMNQYLQTGDDATLLKVFRSWIDEKAQWANKDFIRKIQKIRALNQTLPKNRQIQFVGIDRIQDKPLAAERLTQLIAGQKLAKSIRPLADSLAKKLTQSGPDSVAATIALTWLNDWQRNEGMYRKTLGSNAEALRDLLINVGYLKTIRSRETTIFTNFKTILPSLNNEKLYGFWGFFHVLQSPPLKSTKPFACLVKESGIKVVSITCSYLDCYSMLPTTFLPPFWQDKGKTYTRLNKFNNDSELMHSEGIEAMRAATRPNSLTLFALDRAGSFARQMPIRIKYSPFMPQKIEFDPQRPMTDYFQYIVLVRDSDMTEPIVP
;
A
#
# COMPACT_ATOMS: atom_id res chain seq x y z
N MET A 1 -19.61 -21.65 -46.35
CA MET A 1 -18.93 -21.47 -47.65
C MET A 1 -17.93 -20.30 -47.68
N HIS A 2 -18.19 -19.15 -47.02
CA HIS A 2 -17.27 -17.99 -47.01
C HIS A 2 -15.96 -18.16 -46.19
N MET A 3 -15.87 -19.07 -45.21
CA MET A 3 -14.61 -19.32 -44.48
C MET A 3 -13.60 -20.16 -45.28
N LEU A 4 -14.05 -21.07 -46.15
CA LEU A 4 -13.18 -21.96 -46.92
C LEU A 4 -12.43 -21.23 -48.06
N THR A 5 -13.00 -20.15 -48.59
CA THR A 5 -12.33 -19.27 -49.56
C THR A 5 -11.29 -18.33 -48.92
N ALA A 6 -11.37 -18.08 -47.61
CA ALA A 6 -10.45 -17.19 -46.89
C ALA A 6 -9.07 -17.82 -46.59
N VAL A 7 -8.93 -19.15 -46.77
CA VAL A 7 -7.72 -19.92 -46.42
C VAL A 7 -7.00 -20.47 -47.67
N LYS A 8 -7.72 -20.69 -48.78
CA LYS A 8 -7.16 -21.34 -49.98
C LYS A 8 -6.14 -20.43 -50.69
N LEU A 9 -4.86 -20.76 -50.52
CA LEU A 9 -3.75 -20.10 -51.21
C LEU A 9 -3.60 -20.66 -52.63
N SER A 10 -3.28 -19.80 -53.60
CA SER A 10 -3.10 -20.18 -55.00
C SER A 10 -1.85 -19.53 -55.58
N ARG A 11 -1.26 -20.13 -56.62
CA ARG A 11 -0.09 -19.55 -57.32
C ARG A 11 -0.35 -18.12 -57.82
N PRO A 12 -1.53 -17.78 -58.39
CA PRO A 12 -1.85 -16.40 -58.75
C PRO A 12 -1.79 -15.41 -57.58
N HIS A 13 -2.29 -15.79 -56.40
CA HIS A 13 -2.24 -14.92 -55.21
C HIS A 13 -0.79 -14.58 -54.83
N ILE A 14 0.11 -15.56 -54.88
CA ILE A 14 1.52 -15.38 -54.53
C ILE A 14 2.24 -14.54 -55.59
N ALA A 15 1.97 -14.78 -56.87
CA ALA A 15 2.65 -14.11 -57.98
C ALA A 15 2.30 -12.61 -58.10
N GLN A 16 1.12 -12.20 -57.61
CA GLN A 16 0.67 -10.80 -57.64
C GLN A 16 1.26 -9.94 -56.51
N VAL A 17 1.88 -10.54 -55.50
CA VAL A 17 2.57 -9.80 -54.44
C VAL A 17 3.93 -9.35 -54.95
N ASP A 18 4.24 -8.06 -54.77
CA ASP A 18 5.59 -7.54 -55.01
C ASP A 18 6.51 -7.91 -53.84
N TRP A 19 7.03 -9.14 -53.87
CA TRP A 19 7.91 -9.66 -52.82
C TRP A 19 9.20 -8.86 -52.66
N LYS A 20 9.68 -8.18 -53.72
CA LYS A 20 10.86 -7.32 -53.62
C LYS A 20 10.55 -6.12 -52.72
N ALA A 21 9.40 -5.49 -52.90
CA ALA A 21 8.96 -4.39 -52.06
C ALA A 21 8.70 -4.84 -50.60
N VAL A 22 8.08 -6.00 -50.41
CA VAL A 22 7.81 -6.57 -49.06
C VAL A 22 9.12 -6.85 -48.31
N THR A 23 10.08 -7.53 -48.96
CA THR A 23 11.39 -7.82 -48.35
C THR A 23 12.19 -6.55 -48.11
N PHE A 24 12.18 -5.60 -49.05
CA PHE A 24 12.86 -4.32 -48.89
C PHE A 24 12.30 -3.52 -47.70
N PHE A 25 10.98 -3.41 -47.60
CA PHE A 25 10.32 -2.79 -46.46
C PHE A 25 10.72 -3.44 -45.14
N TYR A 26 10.64 -4.77 -45.06
CA TYR A 26 10.88 -5.47 -43.80
C TYR A 26 12.34 -5.36 -43.34
N ALA A 27 13.29 -5.56 -44.25
CA ALA A 27 14.71 -5.38 -43.97
C ALA A 27 15.01 -3.96 -43.48
N LEU A 28 14.40 -2.95 -44.11
CA LEU A 28 14.59 -1.56 -43.77
C LEU A 28 13.91 -1.20 -42.43
N ALA A 29 12.71 -1.70 -42.16
CA ALA A 29 12.02 -1.48 -40.90
C ALA A 29 12.82 -2.06 -39.73
N CYS A 30 13.32 -3.29 -39.86
CA CYS A 30 14.19 -3.93 -38.89
C CYS A 30 15.53 -3.20 -38.73
N GLY A 31 16.22 -2.89 -39.84
CA GLY A 31 17.53 -2.24 -39.81
C GLY A 31 17.50 -0.83 -39.23
N ILE A 32 16.51 -0.01 -39.60
CA ILE A 32 16.34 1.33 -39.03
C ILE A 32 16.00 1.23 -37.54
N SER A 33 15.08 0.35 -37.16
CA SER A 33 14.68 0.21 -35.75
C SER A 33 15.82 -0.27 -34.86
N TYR A 34 16.62 -1.23 -35.36
CA TYR A 34 17.86 -1.68 -34.72
C TYR A 34 18.86 -0.53 -34.56
N GLY A 35 19.12 0.23 -35.63
CA GLY A 35 20.06 1.35 -35.57
C GLY A 35 19.61 2.45 -34.61
N LEU A 36 18.33 2.83 -34.65
CA LEU A 36 17.77 3.88 -33.79
C LEU A 36 17.63 3.43 -32.31
N HIS A 37 17.60 2.13 -32.04
CA HIS A 37 17.60 1.61 -30.67
C HIS A 37 18.85 2.01 -29.88
N PHE A 38 20.00 2.16 -30.55
CA PHE A 38 21.26 2.57 -29.91
C PHE A 38 21.44 4.09 -29.79
N LEU A 39 20.52 4.89 -30.32
CA LEU A 39 20.60 6.33 -30.22
C LEU A 39 19.96 6.85 -28.92
N PRO A 40 20.46 7.97 -28.37
CA PRO A 40 19.84 8.62 -27.21
C PRO A 40 18.39 8.98 -27.49
N ASN A 41 17.57 8.86 -26.45
CA ASN A 41 16.16 9.11 -26.55
C ASN A 41 15.85 10.61 -26.45
N LEU A 42 15.51 11.22 -27.59
CA LEU A 42 15.31 12.67 -27.70
C LEU A 42 14.07 13.19 -26.96
N ASN A 43 13.14 12.32 -26.54
CA ASN A 43 11.94 12.70 -25.77
C ASN A 43 11.88 12.05 -24.39
N GLU A 44 13.00 11.56 -23.88
CA GLU A 44 13.14 11.16 -22.49
C GLU A 44 12.82 12.33 -21.56
N GLY A 45 11.95 12.10 -20.57
CA GLY A 45 11.47 13.15 -19.65
C GLY A 45 10.46 14.16 -20.21
N ILE A 46 10.17 14.16 -21.53
CA ILE A 46 9.21 15.10 -22.15
C ILE A 46 7.84 14.45 -22.36
N LEU A 47 7.81 13.24 -22.93
CA LEU A 47 6.57 12.49 -23.18
C LEU A 47 6.58 11.19 -22.37
N PRO A 48 5.45 10.75 -21.77
CA PRO A 48 5.38 9.50 -21.02
C PRO A 48 5.83 8.26 -21.81
N ARG A 49 5.65 8.29 -23.14
CA ARG A 49 6.15 7.26 -24.04
C ARG A 49 7.44 7.71 -24.73
N HIS A 50 8.56 7.20 -24.25
CA HIS A 50 9.87 7.63 -24.70
C HIS A 50 10.28 7.00 -26.05
N ASN A 51 9.71 5.86 -26.47
CA ASN A 51 10.28 5.11 -27.60
C ASN A 51 9.82 5.57 -29.00
N ILE A 52 9.21 6.75 -29.10
CA ILE A 52 8.65 7.30 -30.35
C ILE A 52 9.77 7.66 -31.33
N PHE A 53 10.78 8.39 -30.86
CA PHE A 53 11.88 8.88 -31.71
C PHE A 53 13.10 7.95 -31.72
N THR A 54 12.97 6.74 -31.15
CA THR A 54 13.98 5.69 -31.22
C THR A 54 13.54 4.63 -32.25
N TYR A 55 13.37 3.38 -31.84
CA TYR A 55 13.04 2.27 -32.73
C TYR A 55 11.63 2.38 -33.34
N GLY A 56 10.71 3.17 -32.75
CA GLY A 56 9.34 3.35 -33.26
C GLY A 56 9.25 3.98 -34.66
N LEU A 57 10.29 4.71 -35.10
CA LEU A 57 10.30 5.36 -36.43
C LEU A 57 10.59 4.39 -37.59
N GLY A 58 11.12 3.20 -37.33
CA GLY A 58 11.55 2.29 -38.40
C GLY A 58 10.44 1.93 -39.38
N PRO A 59 9.24 1.49 -38.94
CA PRO A 59 8.15 1.14 -39.84
C PRO A 59 7.67 2.29 -40.75
N ILE A 60 7.52 3.52 -40.22
CA ILE A 60 7.10 4.67 -41.03
C ILE A 60 8.17 5.08 -42.05
N LEU A 61 9.44 5.15 -41.65
CA LEU A 61 10.54 5.50 -42.55
C LEU A 61 10.73 4.45 -43.64
N ALA A 62 10.63 3.17 -43.27
CA ALA A 62 10.70 2.07 -44.22
C ALA A 62 9.55 2.14 -45.23
N ALA A 63 8.32 2.42 -44.79
CA ALA A 63 7.18 2.58 -45.70
C ALA A 63 7.35 3.73 -46.69
N LEU A 64 7.81 4.90 -46.22
CA LEU A 64 8.04 6.07 -47.05
C LEU A 64 9.13 5.80 -48.11
N LEU A 65 10.26 5.22 -47.69
CA LEU A 65 11.35 4.88 -48.59
C LEU A 65 10.94 3.79 -49.59
N THR A 66 10.23 2.76 -49.14
CA THR A 66 9.78 1.68 -50.03
C THR A 66 8.83 2.21 -51.09
N ARG A 67 7.88 3.09 -50.74
CA ARG A 67 7.00 3.72 -51.72
C ARG A 67 7.75 4.59 -52.74
N ARG A 68 8.86 5.21 -52.34
CA ARG A 68 9.72 5.99 -53.24
C ARG A 68 10.43 5.13 -54.29
N PHE A 69 10.82 3.90 -53.93
CA PHE A 69 11.51 2.96 -54.82
C PHE A 69 10.55 2.01 -55.58
N PHE A 70 9.34 1.79 -55.06
CA PHE A 70 8.32 0.92 -55.63
C PHE A 70 6.98 1.69 -55.83
N PRO A 71 6.93 2.67 -56.74
CA PRO A 71 5.78 3.58 -56.89
C PRO A 71 4.51 2.92 -57.48
N LYS A 72 4.62 1.69 -57.98
CA LYS A 72 3.50 0.95 -58.60
C LYS A 72 2.54 0.33 -57.58
N LEU A 73 2.86 0.40 -56.28
CA LEU A 73 2.02 -0.15 -55.22
C LEU A 73 0.82 0.77 -54.96
N VAL A 74 -0.38 0.20 -55.01
CA VAL A 74 -1.62 0.94 -54.79
C VAL A 74 -1.79 1.24 -53.31
N GLN A 75 -1.87 2.54 -52.98
CA GLN A 75 -2.25 2.99 -51.65
C GLN A 75 -3.77 3.12 -51.56
N THR A 76 -4.36 2.36 -50.65
CA THR A 76 -5.82 2.36 -50.44
C THR A 76 -6.23 2.94 -49.08
N VAL A 77 -5.25 3.34 -48.28
CA VAL A 77 -5.40 3.83 -46.91
C VAL A 77 -4.87 5.26 -46.82
N SER A 78 -5.57 6.12 -46.09
CA SER A 78 -5.15 7.49 -45.78
C SER A 78 -5.13 7.71 -44.25
N VAL A 79 -4.64 8.87 -43.81
CA VAL A 79 -4.61 9.20 -42.37
C VAL A 79 -6.02 9.18 -41.78
N LEU A 80 -6.96 9.91 -42.40
CA LEU A 80 -8.34 10.08 -41.92
C LEU A 80 -9.33 9.03 -42.48
N GLY A 81 -8.92 8.27 -43.49
CA GLY A 81 -9.73 7.25 -44.14
C GLY A 81 -10.97 7.78 -44.85
N SER A 82 -12.01 6.93 -44.91
CA SER A 82 -13.23 7.19 -45.66
C SER A 82 -14.25 8.10 -44.94
N SER A 83 -14.04 8.39 -43.65
CA SER A 83 -14.89 9.29 -42.87
C SER A 83 -14.07 10.11 -41.87
N PRO A 84 -13.58 11.29 -42.27
CA PRO A 84 -12.72 12.12 -41.41
C PRO A 84 -13.33 12.46 -40.05
N ALA A 85 -14.61 12.83 -40.00
CA ALA A 85 -15.28 13.17 -38.75
C ALA A 85 -15.33 11.99 -37.76
N LYS A 86 -15.54 10.77 -38.25
CA LYS A 86 -15.53 9.56 -37.41
C LYS A 86 -14.13 9.21 -36.95
N ALA A 87 -13.11 9.39 -37.80
CA ALA A 87 -11.72 9.16 -37.42
C ALA A 87 -11.26 10.13 -36.31
N ILE A 88 -11.61 11.41 -36.42
CA ILE A 88 -11.33 12.41 -35.39
C ILE A 88 -12.07 12.07 -34.09
N LEU A 89 -13.36 11.69 -34.17
CA LEU A 89 -14.12 11.31 -32.98
C LEU A 89 -13.55 10.06 -32.32
N PHE A 90 -13.15 9.05 -33.10
CA PHE A 90 -12.53 7.82 -32.61
C PHE A 90 -11.25 8.12 -31.81
N MET A 91 -10.43 9.05 -32.30
CA MET A 91 -9.21 9.54 -31.66
C MET A 91 -9.47 10.40 -30.41
N ALA A 92 -10.43 11.31 -30.48
CA ALA A 92 -10.70 12.25 -29.40
C ALA A 92 -11.16 11.52 -28.12
N ILE A 93 -11.96 10.46 -28.24
CA ILE A 93 -12.55 9.74 -27.10
C ILE A 93 -11.49 9.32 -26.05
N PRO A 94 -10.47 8.50 -26.37
CA PRO A 94 -9.50 8.06 -25.36
C PRO A 94 -8.66 9.21 -24.79
N ILE A 95 -8.29 10.21 -25.60
CA ILE A 95 -7.48 11.36 -25.14
C ILE A 95 -8.29 12.25 -24.20
N VAL A 96 -9.54 12.54 -24.55
CA VAL A 96 -10.46 13.32 -23.72
C VAL A 96 -10.71 12.54 -22.42
N LEU A 97 -11.03 11.24 -22.50
CA LEU A 97 -11.27 10.43 -21.31
C LEU A 97 -10.04 10.36 -20.39
N SER A 98 -8.83 10.12 -20.93
CA SER A 98 -7.61 10.07 -20.12
C SER A 98 -7.28 11.42 -19.47
N THR A 99 -7.53 12.52 -20.19
CA THR A 99 -7.34 13.88 -19.68
C THR A 99 -8.34 14.20 -18.57
N PHE A 100 -9.62 13.92 -18.78
CA PHE A 100 -10.68 14.24 -17.80
C PHE A 100 -10.63 13.35 -16.57
N ILE A 101 -10.38 12.04 -16.74
CA ILE A 101 -10.27 11.10 -15.61
C ILE A 101 -8.99 11.37 -14.82
N GLY A 102 -7.91 11.76 -15.50
CA GLY A 102 -6.58 11.84 -14.91
C GLY A 102 -5.92 10.47 -14.83
N ILE A 103 -4.61 10.44 -15.06
CA ILE A 103 -3.79 9.25 -14.93
C ILE A 103 -2.67 9.53 -13.94
N GLN A 104 -2.68 8.76 -12.85
CA GLN A 104 -1.65 8.83 -11.83
C GLN A 104 -0.29 8.48 -12.41
N ASN A 105 0.74 9.24 -12.03
CA ASN A 105 2.08 9.07 -12.55
C ASN A 105 3.13 9.21 -11.46
N ARG A 106 4.26 8.55 -11.68
CA ARG A 106 5.40 8.52 -10.74
C ARG A 106 6.26 9.78 -10.81
N ALA A 107 6.01 10.66 -11.78
CA ALA A 107 6.75 11.89 -12.00
C ALA A 107 6.20 13.09 -11.21
N GLY A 108 5.14 12.88 -10.40
CA GLY A 108 4.49 13.95 -9.63
C GLY A 108 3.80 15.02 -10.49
N GLN A 109 3.60 14.75 -11.79
CA GLN A 109 2.89 15.65 -12.70
C GLN A 109 1.39 15.62 -12.39
N ASN A 110 0.69 16.72 -12.69
CA ASN A 110 -0.76 16.76 -12.59
C ASN A 110 -1.38 15.60 -13.39
N GLU A 111 -2.27 14.84 -12.77
CA GLU A 111 -2.82 13.59 -13.32
C GLU A 111 -3.55 13.81 -14.66
N HIS A 112 -4.22 14.95 -14.83
CA HIS A 112 -4.93 15.30 -16.07
C HIS A 112 -3.97 15.66 -17.20
N VAL A 113 -2.93 16.43 -16.87
CA VAL A 113 -1.85 16.78 -17.83
C VAL A 113 -1.11 15.52 -18.25
N TYR A 114 -0.80 14.63 -17.30
CA TYR A 114 -0.17 13.36 -17.62
C TYR A 114 -1.08 12.46 -18.46
N GLY A 115 -2.38 12.42 -18.16
CA GLY A 115 -3.38 11.70 -18.95
C GLY A 115 -3.47 12.20 -20.40
N LEU A 116 -3.39 13.52 -20.62
CA LEU A 116 -3.31 14.13 -21.94
C LEU A 116 -2.01 13.72 -22.66
N LEU A 117 -0.86 13.90 -22.01
CA LEU A 117 0.45 13.60 -22.58
C LEU A 117 0.60 12.11 -22.90
N LEU A 118 0.07 11.21 -22.06
CA LEU A 118 0.07 9.78 -22.32
C LEU A 118 -0.81 9.42 -23.52
N GLY A 119 -2.02 10.00 -23.61
CA GLY A 119 -2.91 9.78 -24.75
C GLY A 119 -2.30 10.26 -26.08
N MET A 120 -1.68 11.44 -26.08
CA MET A 120 -1.02 11.99 -27.28
C MET A 120 0.25 11.23 -27.66
N SER A 121 1.12 10.91 -26.70
CA SER A 121 2.36 10.20 -26.97
C SER A 121 2.12 8.75 -27.38
N GLY A 122 1.12 8.10 -26.78
CA GLY A 122 0.61 6.82 -27.24
C GLY A 122 0.19 6.91 -28.70
N LEU A 123 -0.78 7.77 -29.02
CA LEU A 123 -1.28 7.94 -30.39
C LEU A 123 -0.14 8.14 -31.41
N LEU A 124 0.84 8.99 -31.07
CA LEU A 124 1.98 9.25 -31.94
C LEU A 124 2.81 7.99 -32.17
N TYR A 125 3.08 7.20 -31.13
CA TYR A 125 3.77 5.92 -31.25
C TYR A 125 2.99 4.94 -32.14
N GLY A 126 1.71 4.71 -31.84
CA GLY A 126 0.86 3.83 -32.63
C GLY A 126 0.79 4.28 -34.09
N PHE A 127 0.81 5.58 -34.35
CA PHE A 127 0.81 6.13 -35.70
C PHE A 127 2.09 5.83 -36.47
N VAL A 128 3.28 6.04 -35.88
CA VAL A 128 4.55 5.76 -36.55
C VAL A 128 4.73 4.26 -36.82
N GLU A 129 4.28 3.42 -35.91
CA GLU A 129 4.37 1.97 -36.08
C GLU A 129 3.37 1.44 -37.13
N GLU A 130 2.09 1.78 -36.99
CA GLU A 130 1.02 1.26 -37.84
C GLU A 130 1.05 1.79 -39.27
N THR A 131 1.70 2.93 -39.51
CA THR A 131 1.93 3.43 -40.87
C THR A 131 2.71 2.43 -41.72
N GLY A 132 3.68 1.72 -41.13
CA GLY A 132 4.40 0.64 -41.80
C GLY A 132 3.55 -0.62 -41.95
N TRP A 133 3.07 -1.15 -40.84
CA TRP A 133 2.40 -2.45 -40.82
C TRP A 133 1.04 -2.45 -41.52
N ARG A 134 0.19 -1.46 -41.22
CA ARG A 134 -1.21 -1.41 -41.71
C ARG A 134 -1.38 -0.40 -42.84
N GLY A 135 -0.49 0.59 -42.94
CA GLY A 135 -0.48 1.56 -44.04
C GLY A 135 0.25 1.11 -45.30
N PHE A 136 1.33 0.33 -45.16
CA PHE A 136 2.09 -0.20 -46.29
C PHE A 136 1.93 -1.71 -46.44
N LEU A 137 2.34 -2.49 -45.44
CA LEU A 137 2.48 -3.94 -45.59
C LEU A 137 1.13 -4.65 -45.81
N GLN A 138 0.06 -4.18 -45.15
CA GLN A 138 -1.31 -4.65 -45.40
C GLN A 138 -1.72 -4.51 -46.87
N ASP A 139 -1.41 -3.37 -47.51
CA ASP A 139 -1.75 -3.12 -48.92
C ASP A 139 -0.84 -3.93 -49.85
N ALA A 140 0.46 -4.04 -49.55
CA ALA A 140 1.40 -4.85 -50.32
C ALA A 140 1.03 -6.35 -50.35
N LEU A 141 0.44 -6.85 -49.25
CA LEU A 141 0.03 -8.25 -49.11
C LEU A 141 -1.46 -8.49 -49.45
N ARG A 142 -2.20 -7.49 -49.93
CA ARG A 142 -3.62 -7.65 -50.28
C ARG A 142 -3.95 -8.77 -51.28
N PRO A 143 -3.09 -9.10 -52.27
CA PRO A 143 -3.35 -10.22 -53.17
C PRO A 143 -3.46 -11.57 -52.45
N LEU A 144 -2.94 -11.69 -51.22
CA LEU A 144 -3.07 -12.89 -50.40
C LEU A 144 -4.46 -12.99 -49.74
N PRO A 145 -4.98 -14.22 -49.56
CA PRO A 145 -6.15 -14.45 -48.70
C PRO A 145 -5.91 -13.90 -47.28
N THR A 146 -6.98 -13.43 -46.65
CA THR A 146 -6.93 -12.75 -45.33
C THR A 146 -6.15 -13.54 -44.28
N PHE A 147 -6.33 -14.86 -44.23
CA PHE A 147 -5.62 -15.71 -43.27
C PHE A 147 -4.09 -15.59 -43.42
N TRP A 148 -3.58 -15.77 -44.63
CA TRP A 148 -2.14 -15.71 -44.91
C TRP A 148 -1.57 -14.31 -44.75
N ARG A 149 -2.33 -13.29 -45.14
CA ARG A 149 -1.96 -11.89 -44.91
C ARG A 149 -1.78 -11.59 -43.42
N VAL A 150 -2.75 -11.98 -42.59
CA VAL A 150 -2.72 -11.78 -41.14
C VAL A 150 -1.56 -12.52 -40.50
N MET A 151 -1.36 -13.79 -40.84
CA MET A 151 -0.27 -14.61 -40.31
C MET A 151 1.09 -13.97 -40.64
N LEU A 152 1.29 -13.56 -41.89
CA LEU A 152 2.55 -13.00 -42.34
C LEU A 152 2.83 -11.65 -41.65
N ILE A 153 1.84 -10.76 -41.58
CA ILE A 153 1.99 -9.46 -40.90
C ILE A 153 2.26 -9.66 -39.40
N GLY A 154 1.52 -10.54 -38.73
CA GLY A 154 1.71 -10.79 -37.30
C GLY A 154 3.09 -11.37 -36.97
N LEU A 155 3.57 -12.32 -37.77
CA LEU A 155 4.90 -12.93 -37.59
C LEU A 155 6.03 -11.95 -37.90
N MET A 156 5.91 -11.16 -38.97
CA MET A 156 6.88 -10.11 -39.29
C MET A 156 6.90 -9.03 -38.20
N HIS A 157 5.73 -8.64 -37.69
CA HIS A 157 5.62 -7.68 -36.60
C HIS A 157 6.27 -8.20 -35.31
N ALA A 158 6.10 -9.48 -34.99
CA ALA A 158 6.81 -10.14 -33.88
C ALA A 158 8.33 -10.19 -34.10
N GLY A 159 8.77 -10.56 -35.32
CA GLY A 159 10.19 -10.60 -35.67
C GLY A 159 10.86 -9.22 -35.62
N TRP A 160 10.13 -8.16 -35.95
CA TRP A 160 10.61 -6.79 -35.82
C TRP A 160 10.89 -6.40 -34.36
N HIS A 161 10.01 -6.77 -33.42
CA HIS A 161 10.25 -6.51 -32.00
C HIS A 161 11.55 -7.15 -31.49
N LEU A 162 11.91 -8.33 -31.98
CA LEU A 162 13.16 -9.03 -31.63
C LEU A 162 14.42 -8.32 -32.13
N THR A 163 14.29 -7.28 -32.95
CA THR A 163 15.46 -6.48 -33.37
C THR A 163 15.95 -5.58 -32.25
N PHE A 164 15.10 -5.18 -31.29
CA PHE A 164 15.48 -4.27 -30.20
C PHE A 164 15.00 -4.73 -28.81
N LEU A 165 14.37 -5.91 -28.72
CA LEU A 165 13.99 -6.56 -27.47
C LEU A 165 14.72 -7.90 -27.33
N SER A 166 15.05 -8.27 -26.09
CA SER A 166 15.66 -9.58 -25.78
C SER A 166 14.70 -10.75 -25.98
N ASP A 167 13.41 -10.51 -25.79
CA ASP A 167 12.32 -11.49 -25.92
C ASP A 167 10.97 -10.76 -26.13
N LEU A 168 9.91 -11.53 -26.38
CA LEU A 168 8.56 -11.01 -26.64
C LEU A 168 7.64 -11.00 -25.41
N SER A 169 8.10 -11.50 -24.26
CA SER A 169 7.24 -11.79 -23.09
C SER A 169 6.54 -10.55 -22.52
N ASN A 170 7.11 -9.36 -22.74
CA ASN A 170 6.56 -8.09 -22.23
C ASN A 170 5.81 -7.26 -23.28
N VAL A 171 5.79 -7.66 -24.56
CA VAL A 171 5.16 -6.88 -25.64
C VAL A 171 3.64 -6.78 -25.46
N CYS A 172 3.01 -7.85 -24.98
CA CYS A 172 1.57 -7.93 -24.74
C CYS A 172 1.22 -8.03 -23.24
N GLY A 173 2.19 -7.79 -22.36
CA GLY A 173 2.06 -7.83 -20.90
C GLY A 173 2.71 -9.07 -20.23
N PRO A 174 3.12 -8.95 -18.96
CA PRO A 174 4.10 -9.83 -18.30
C PRO A 174 3.61 -11.26 -18.00
N ARG A 175 2.37 -11.59 -18.35
CA ARG A 175 1.76 -12.91 -18.10
C ARG A 175 1.70 -13.79 -19.35
N LEU A 176 2.00 -13.24 -20.52
CA LEU A 176 2.06 -13.96 -21.77
C LEU A 176 3.52 -14.32 -22.02
N GLY A 177 3.88 -15.60 -21.90
CA GLY A 177 5.18 -16.08 -22.38
C GLY A 177 5.34 -15.81 -23.89
N GLU A 178 6.54 -16.01 -24.44
CA GLU A 178 6.87 -15.66 -25.83
C GLU A 178 5.86 -16.18 -26.86
N THR A 179 5.47 -17.46 -26.76
CA THR A 179 4.46 -18.07 -27.64
C THR A 179 3.10 -17.36 -27.53
N GLY A 180 2.71 -16.98 -26.31
CA GLY A 180 1.48 -16.23 -26.06
C GLY A 180 1.52 -14.83 -26.66
N ALA A 181 2.68 -14.16 -26.61
CA ALA A 181 2.88 -12.85 -27.23
C ALA A 181 2.78 -12.91 -28.76
N VAL A 182 3.38 -13.92 -29.39
CA VAL A 182 3.25 -14.14 -30.85
C VAL A 182 1.79 -14.38 -31.25
N VAL A 183 1.07 -15.23 -30.52
CA VAL A 183 -0.37 -15.46 -30.77
C VAL A 183 -1.17 -14.16 -30.63
N ALA A 184 -0.88 -13.37 -29.59
CA ALA A 184 -1.52 -12.08 -29.38
C ALA A 184 -1.23 -11.09 -30.53
N LEU A 185 0.01 -11.00 -31.01
CA LEU A 185 0.40 -10.14 -32.14
C LEU A 185 -0.30 -10.55 -33.44
N VAL A 186 -0.47 -11.85 -33.70
CA VAL A 186 -1.25 -12.35 -34.84
C VAL A 186 -2.74 -11.99 -34.70
N LEU A 187 -3.33 -12.14 -33.51
CA LEU A 187 -4.72 -11.74 -33.25
C LEU A 187 -4.91 -10.22 -33.38
N MET A 188 -3.95 -9.42 -32.92
CA MET A 188 -3.96 -7.97 -33.13
C MET A 188 -3.83 -7.62 -34.62
N ALA A 189 -2.99 -8.33 -35.38
CA ALA A 189 -2.89 -8.15 -36.83
C ALA A 189 -4.21 -8.45 -37.54
N TRP A 190 -4.97 -9.46 -37.08
CA TRP A 190 -6.31 -9.72 -37.57
C TRP A 190 -7.28 -8.56 -37.24
N GLY A 191 -7.33 -8.14 -35.97
CA GLY A 191 -8.23 -7.07 -35.51
C GLY A 191 -7.96 -5.74 -36.21
N PHE A 192 -6.69 -5.31 -36.25
CA PHE A 192 -6.27 -4.08 -36.92
C PHE A 192 -6.40 -4.18 -38.44
N GLY A 193 -6.18 -5.36 -39.02
CA GLY A 193 -6.45 -5.63 -40.43
C GLY A 193 -7.92 -5.43 -40.79
N ALA A 194 -8.84 -5.94 -39.98
CA ALA A 194 -10.27 -5.73 -40.18
C ALA A 194 -10.67 -4.25 -39.98
N LEU A 195 -10.07 -3.58 -38.99
CA LEU A 195 -10.33 -2.18 -38.68
C LEU A 195 -9.84 -1.25 -39.81
N ILE A 196 -8.63 -1.46 -40.32
CA ILE A 196 -8.09 -0.69 -41.46
C ILE A 196 -8.89 -0.98 -42.73
N ASP A 197 -9.32 -2.22 -42.96
CA ASP A 197 -10.10 -2.56 -44.15
C ASP A 197 -11.50 -1.94 -44.14
N THR A 198 -12.08 -1.77 -42.95
CA THR A 198 -13.38 -1.13 -42.74
C THR A 198 -13.29 0.39 -42.85
N THR A 199 -12.31 0.99 -42.18
CA THR A 199 -12.25 2.46 -41.99
C THR A 199 -11.41 3.16 -43.04
N LYS A 200 -10.42 2.46 -43.60
CA LYS A 200 -9.33 3.00 -44.42
C LYS A 200 -8.52 4.10 -43.73
N SER A 201 -8.61 4.23 -42.40
CA SER A 201 -7.98 5.28 -41.60
C SER A 201 -6.83 4.73 -40.75
N LEU A 202 -5.61 5.20 -41.02
CA LEU A 202 -4.45 4.92 -40.16
C LEU A 202 -4.63 5.48 -38.75
N LEU A 203 -5.27 6.64 -38.62
CA LEU A 203 -5.50 7.27 -37.33
C LEU A 203 -6.33 6.39 -36.40
N VAL A 204 -7.37 5.74 -36.93
CA VAL A 204 -8.23 4.82 -36.17
C VAL A 204 -7.43 3.62 -35.64
N VAL A 205 -6.56 3.04 -36.47
CA VAL A 205 -5.73 1.90 -36.06
C VAL A 205 -4.64 2.31 -35.08
N ALA A 206 -4.02 3.47 -35.27
CA ALA A 206 -3.08 4.05 -34.33
C ALA A 206 -3.71 4.25 -32.94
N CYS A 207 -4.97 4.72 -32.87
CA CYS A 207 -5.71 4.82 -31.61
C CYS A 207 -5.95 3.44 -30.98
N ALA A 208 -6.31 2.44 -31.80
CA ALA A 208 -6.59 1.08 -31.33
C ALA A 208 -5.34 0.35 -30.83
N HIS A 209 -4.19 0.60 -31.45
CA HIS A 209 -2.87 0.14 -30.99
C HIS A 209 -2.60 0.56 -29.55
N GLU A 210 -3.04 1.77 -29.20
CA GLU A 210 -2.68 2.44 -27.95
C GLU A 210 -3.67 2.25 -26.83
N LEU A 211 -4.92 1.91 -27.16
CA LEU A 211 -5.97 1.64 -26.17
C LEU A 211 -5.54 0.55 -25.17
N MET A 212 -4.68 -0.39 -25.57
CA MET A 212 -4.17 -1.46 -24.70
C MET A 212 -3.27 -0.95 -23.57
N ASN A 213 -2.74 0.28 -23.68
CA ASN A 213 -1.81 0.87 -22.72
C ASN A 213 -2.43 1.99 -21.86
N ILE A 214 -3.63 2.50 -22.21
CA ILE A 214 -4.32 3.58 -21.46
C ILE A 214 -5.18 2.98 -20.31
N VAL A 215 -4.57 2.14 -19.47
CA VAL A 215 -5.31 1.29 -18.52
C VAL A 215 -5.05 1.67 -17.06
N GLY A 216 -5.95 2.49 -16.51
CA GLY A 216 -6.13 2.68 -15.07
C GLY A 216 -7.59 2.48 -14.60
N HIS A 217 -8.56 2.42 -15.51
CA HIS A 217 -9.99 2.44 -15.15
C HIS A 217 -10.83 1.48 -16.03
N PRO A 218 -11.23 0.29 -15.54
CA PRO A 218 -11.95 -0.73 -16.31
C PRO A 218 -13.25 -0.24 -16.98
N VAL A 219 -13.95 0.69 -16.33
CA VAL A 219 -15.20 1.28 -16.85
C VAL A 219 -14.96 2.17 -18.07
N ALA A 220 -13.87 2.96 -18.06
CA ALA A 220 -13.55 3.87 -19.16
C ALA A 220 -13.18 3.10 -20.44
N ILE A 221 -12.49 1.97 -20.26
CA ILE A 221 -12.16 1.04 -21.35
C ILE A 221 -13.43 0.41 -21.92
N ALA A 222 -14.32 -0.08 -21.06
CA ALA A 222 -15.59 -0.65 -21.50
C ALA A 222 -16.42 0.35 -22.32
N VAL A 223 -16.54 1.60 -21.84
CA VAL A 223 -17.25 2.67 -22.55
C VAL A 223 -16.59 3.00 -23.89
N THR A 224 -15.26 3.14 -23.92
CA THR A 224 -14.50 3.42 -25.15
C THR A 224 -14.71 2.33 -26.19
N LEU A 225 -14.60 1.06 -25.78
CA LEU A 225 -14.82 -0.09 -26.64
C LEU A 225 -16.25 -0.13 -27.19
N LEU A 226 -17.27 0.13 -26.36
CA LEU A 226 -18.66 0.16 -26.82
C LEU A 226 -18.89 1.23 -27.88
N ILE A 227 -18.37 2.45 -27.67
CA ILE A 227 -18.49 3.54 -28.64
C ILE A 227 -17.74 3.21 -29.93
N TRP A 228 -16.52 2.68 -29.82
CA TRP A 228 -15.71 2.31 -30.98
C TRP A 228 -16.33 1.17 -31.80
N ILE A 229 -16.89 0.15 -31.16
CA ILE A 229 -17.63 -0.92 -31.83
C ILE A 229 -18.83 -0.33 -32.57
N TRP A 230 -19.58 0.58 -31.92
CA TRP A 230 -20.72 1.24 -32.55
C TRP A 230 -20.30 2.10 -33.76
N LEU A 231 -19.24 2.91 -33.63
CA LEU A 231 -18.71 3.75 -34.71
C LEU A 231 -18.26 2.89 -35.89
N THR A 232 -17.53 1.80 -35.63
CA THR A 232 -17.01 0.89 -36.66
C THR A 232 -18.14 0.15 -37.38
N ARG A 233 -19.14 -0.36 -36.65
CA ARG A 233 -20.31 -1.02 -37.25
C ARG A 233 -21.13 -0.08 -38.14
N ASN A 234 -21.17 1.21 -37.80
CA ASN A 234 -21.91 2.22 -38.54
C ASN A 234 -20.99 3.07 -39.44
N TRP A 235 -19.78 2.60 -39.77
CA TRP A 235 -18.78 3.42 -40.47
C TRP A 235 -19.27 3.98 -41.81
N LYS A 236 -20.05 3.21 -42.57
CA LYS A 236 -20.60 3.62 -43.87
C LYS A 236 -21.88 4.48 -43.80
N LYS A 237 -22.55 4.57 -42.64
CA LYS A 237 -23.77 5.38 -42.49
C LYS A 237 -23.43 6.85 -42.27
N GLN A 238 -24.17 7.79 -42.86
CA GLN A 238 -23.98 9.21 -42.52
C GLN A 238 -24.30 9.47 -41.04
N LEU A 239 -23.49 10.30 -40.39
CA LEU A 239 -23.74 10.75 -39.03
C LEU A 239 -24.92 11.73 -39.08
N VAL A 240 -26.13 11.28 -38.75
CA VAL A 240 -27.28 12.18 -38.63
C VAL A 240 -27.11 12.98 -37.33
N PHE A 241 -26.90 14.29 -37.49
CA PHE A 241 -26.47 15.25 -36.46
C PHE A 241 -27.37 15.25 -35.19
N GLN A 242 -28.65 14.89 -35.31
CA GLN A 242 -29.62 14.90 -34.21
C GLN A 242 -29.49 13.72 -33.21
N VAL A 243 -29.04 12.54 -33.63
CA VAL A 243 -28.87 11.37 -32.74
C VAL A 243 -27.51 11.41 -32.04
N GLY A 244 -26.49 11.97 -32.71
CA GLY A 244 -25.16 12.17 -32.13
C GLY A 244 -25.18 13.13 -30.92
N GLN A 245 -25.96 14.22 -30.99
CA GLN A 245 -26.09 15.17 -29.89
C GLN A 245 -26.72 14.56 -28.64
N LYS A 246 -27.79 13.76 -28.77
CA LYS A 246 -28.45 13.15 -27.60
C LYS A 246 -27.56 12.12 -26.91
N THR A 247 -26.81 11.33 -27.66
CA THR A 247 -25.90 10.32 -27.09
C THR A 247 -24.67 10.99 -26.48
N ILE A 248 -24.05 11.96 -27.17
CA ILE A 248 -22.89 12.71 -26.64
C ILE A 248 -23.30 13.55 -25.42
N ALA A 249 -24.47 14.20 -25.45
CA ALA A 249 -24.99 14.96 -24.31
C ALA A 249 -25.36 14.03 -23.14
N MET A 250 -25.97 12.87 -23.38
CA MET A 250 -26.27 11.91 -22.31
C MET A 250 -25.01 11.30 -21.71
N THR A 251 -23.99 11.02 -22.53
CA THR A 251 -22.68 10.56 -22.05
C THR A 251 -21.94 11.68 -21.31
N LEU A 252 -21.97 12.92 -21.79
CA LEU A 252 -21.45 14.08 -21.07
C LEU A 252 -22.21 14.35 -19.77
N VAL A 253 -23.53 14.14 -19.72
CA VAL A 253 -24.35 14.28 -18.50
C VAL A 253 -24.06 13.15 -17.52
N VAL A 254 -23.86 11.92 -17.98
CA VAL A 254 -23.43 10.80 -17.12
C VAL A 254 -21.98 10.97 -16.65
N ILE A 255 -21.10 11.56 -17.46
CA ILE A 255 -19.73 11.95 -17.08
C ILE A 255 -19.75 13.16 -16.15
N LEU A 256 -20.66 14.12 -16.35
CA LEU A 256 -20.81 15.29 -15.49
C LEU A 256 -21.44 14.92 -14.16
N PHE A 257 -22.42 14.01 -14.10
CA PHE A 257 -23.04 13.54 -12.85
C PHE A 257 -22.22 12.45 -12.14
N GLY A 258 -21.60 11.53 -12.89
CA GLY A 258 -20.65 10.54 -12.35
C GLY A 258 -19.33 11.19 -11.93
N GLY A 259 -18.93 12.25 -12.64
CA GLY A 259 -17.86 13.16 -12.25
C GLY A 259 -18.25 14.02 -11.05
N TYR A 260 -19.44 14.63 -11.01
CA TYR A 260 -19.86 15.43 -9.85
C TYR A 260 -19.93 14.60 -8.57
N SER A 261 -20.30 13.33 -8.63
CA SER A 261 -20.30 12.45 -7.44
C SER A 261 -18.89 11.97 -7.04
N ALA A 262 -17.90 12.05 -7.95
CA ALA A 262 -16.48 11.80 -7.65
C ALA A 262 -15.69 13.09 -7.31
N PHE A 263 -16.12 14.26 -7.81
CA PHE A 263 -15.49 15.58 -7.68
C PHE A 263 -16.19 16.48 -6.64
N ALA A 264 -17.43 16.20 -6.23
CA ALA A 264 -18.09 16.84 -5.08
C ALA A 264 -17.76 16.10 -3.77
N GLN A 265 -16.47 15.86 -3.57
CA GLN A 265 -15.90 15.86 -2.24
C GLN A 265 -14.51 16.49 -2.37
N SER A 266 -14.46 17.73 -2.88
CA SER A 266 -13.41 18.64 -2.40
C SER A 266 -13.44 18.56 -0.88
N ASP A 267 -12.30 18.27 -0.24
CA ASP A 267 -12.17 18.31 1.22
C ASP A 267 -12.70 19.65 1.72
N SER A 268 -13.97 19.69 2.10
CA SER A 268 -14.61 20.86 2.71
C SER A 268 -14.12 21.05 4.15
N LEU A 269 -13.33 20.10 4.65
CA LEU A 269 -12.72 20.11 5.97
C LEU A 269 -11.48 21.00 5.96
N THR A 270 -11.59 22.17 6.57
CA THR A 270 -10.45 23.07 6.75
C THR A 270 -9.71 22.76 8.05
N TYR A 271 -8.63 21.98 7.98
CA TYR A 271 -7.68 21.78 9.10
C TYR A 271 -6.90 23.06 9.48
N GLY A 272 -7.00 24.13 8.68
CA GLY A 272 -6.39 25.42 8.98
C GLY A 272 -6.91 26.07 10.26
N ALA A 273 -8.18 25.84 10.63
CA ALA A 273 -8.81 26.41 11.81
C ALA A 273 -8.67 25.54 13.07
N ILE A 274 -8.23 24.28 12.93
CA ILE A 274 -8.01 23.40 14.08
C ILE A 274 -6.74 23.85 14.80
N PRO A 275 -6.78 24.07 16.13
CA PRO A 275 -5.58 24.35 16.90
C PRO A 275 -4.53 23.26 16.67
N LYS A 276 -3.31 23.68 16.36
CA LYS A 276 -2.20 22.77 16.04
C LYS A 276 -0.87 23.30 16.51
N GLU A 277 0.06 22.39 16.74
CA GLU A 277 1.42 22.68 17.18
C GLU A 277 2.40 21.78 16.44
N GLU A 278 3.48 22.36 15.91
CA GLU A 278 4.59 21.58 15.37
C GLU A 278 5.49 21.11 16.53
N ILE A 279 5.69 19.80 16.64
CA ILE A 279 6.55 19.15 17.62
C ILE A 279 7.94 19.03 17.01
N VAL A 280 8.95 19.53 17.73
CA VAL A 280 10.35 19.45 17.30
C VAL A 280 11.12 18.61 18.32
N PRO A 281 11.49 17.35 17.99
CA PRO A 281 12.23 16.49 18.90
C PRO A 281 13.49 17.16 19.47
N GLY A 282 13.75 16.94 20.76
CA GLY A 282 14.83 17.59 21.49
C GLY A 282 14.56 19.02 21.99
N LYS A 283 13.52 19.72 21.54
CA LYS A 283 13.14 21.03 22.11
C LYS A 283 12.39 20.87 23.43
N ALA A 284 12.63 21.78 24.37
CA ALA A 284 12.01 21.74 25.70
C ALA A 284 10.54 22.18 25.70
N ASP A 285 10.12 23.00 24.73
CA ASP A 285 8.83 23.68 24.71
C ASP A 285 7.85 23.07 23.67
N ASN A 286 7.74 21.74 23.69
CA ASN A 286 6.75 21.00 22.91
C ASN A 286 5.45 20.80 23.71
N PHE A 287 4.36 20.48 23.02
CA PHE A 287 3.07 20.08 23.59
C PHE A 287 2.35 21.16 24.41
N ARG A 288 2.54 22.43 24.07
CA ARG A 288 1.84 23.58 24.65
C ARG A 288 0.34 23.58 24.34
N ILE A 289 -0.09 22.87 23.31
CA ILE A 289 -1.50 22.76 22.93
C ILE A 289 -2.36 21.99 23.95
N PHE A 290 -1.75 21.18 24.80
CA PHE A 290 -2.47 20.45 25.85
C PHE A 290 -2.88 21.40 26.98
N ASP A 291 -4.17 21.35 27.33
CA ASP A 291 -4.80 22.15 28.38
C ASP A 291 -5.00 21.33 29.66
N GLU A 292 -5.55 21.95 30.70
CA GLU A 292 -5.82 21.28 31.97
C GLU A 292 -6.70 20.03 31.81
N ALA A 293 -7.70 20.09 30.92
CA ALA A 293 -8.60 18.97 30.64
C ALA A 293 -7.86 17.74 30.13
N PHE A 294 -6.86 17.92 29.25
CA PHE A 294 -5.99 16.84 28.80
C PHE A 294 -5.30 16.15 30.00
N TYR A 295 -4.74 16.94 30.93
CA TYR A 295 -4.03 16.38 32.08
C TYR A 295 -4.95 15.77 33.15
N GLN A 296 -6.28 15.96 33.11
CA GLN A 296 -7.20 15.29 34.03
C GLN A 296 -7.44 13.80 33.70
N ASN A 297 -6.92 13.31 32.58
CA ASN A 297 -7.00 11.89 32.24
C ASN A 297 -6.08 11.06 33.14
N GLN A 298 -6.49 9.80 33.37
CA GLN A 298 -5.69 8.82 34.09
C GLN A 298 -4.82 8.02 33.12
N LEU A 299 -5.30 7.76 31.90
CA LEU A 299 -4.58 7.03 30.88
C LEU A 299 -4.36 7.88 29.62
N PHE A 300 -3.12 7.95 29.15
CA PHE A 300 -2.68 8.66 27.96
C PHE A 300 -2.16 7.65 26.94
N LEU A 301 -2.74 7.60 25.75
CA LEU A 301 -2.36 6.64 24.72
C LEU A 301 -1.94 7.33 23.44
N LEU A 302 -0.77 6.95 22.92
CA LEU A 302 -0.30 7.30 21.58
C LEU A 302 -0.38 6.07 20.66
N GLY A 303 -1.16 6.19 19.59
CA GLY A 303 -1.42 5.14 18.61
C GLY A 303 -0.64 5.33 17.31
N GLU A 304 -0.12 4.25 16.75
CA GLU A 304 0.75 4.30 15.57
C GLU A 304 0.50 3.16 14.57
N SER A 305 0.94 3.33 13.32
CA SER A 305 1.09 2.23 12.36
C SER A 305 2.55 1.81 12.30
N HIS A 306 2.80 0.57 12.73
CA HIS A 306 4.14 0.04 12.95
C HIS A 306 5.10 0.26 11.77
N GLY A 307 6.40 0.33 12.09
CA GLY A 307 7.48 0.36 11.11
C GLY A 307 7.81 1.73 10.55
N VAL A 308 7.21 2.81 11.05
CA VAL A 308 7.56 4.21 10.72
C VAL A 308 8.46 4.79 11.82
N GLN A 309 9.53 5.48 11.45
CA GLN A 309 10.58 5.90 12.40
C GLN A 309 10.14 7.00 13.38
N LYS A 310 9.66 8.14 12.88
CA LYS A 310 9.39 9.33 13.71
C LYS A 310 8.37 9.14 14.85
N PRO A 311 7.36 8.25 14.77
CA PRO A 311 6.55 7.88 15.94
C PRO A 311 7.36 7.47 17.17
N GLN A 312 8.51 6.80 17.02
CA GLN A 312 9.39 6.46 18.14
C GLN A 312 10.00 7.69 18.82
N GLU A 313 10.21 8.78 18.06
CA GLU A 313 10.69 10.06 18.57
C GLU A 313 9.59 10.80 19.33
N ILE A 314 8.39 10.86 18.75
CA ILE A 314 7.21 11.48 19.39
C ILE A 314 6.92 10.79 20.72
N ASP A 315 6.97 9.47 20.74
CA ASP A 315 6.73 8.67 21.93
C ASP A 315 7.68 9.05 23.08
N PHE A 316 8.98 9.16 22.79
CA PHE A 316 9.96 9.60 23.80
C PHE A 316 9.69 11.04 24.29
N GLU A 317 9.45 11.97 23.37
CA GLU A 317 9.22 13.37 23.73
C GLU A 317 7.93 13.55 24.54
N LEU A 318 6.87 12.83 24.19
CA LEU A 318 5.60 12.86 24.90
C LEU A 318 5.73 12.25 26.30
N LEU A 319 6.41 11.10 26.42
CA LEU A 319 6.71 10.49 27.72
C LEU A 319 7.51 11.42 28.62
N LYS A 320 8.56 12.06 28.07
CA LYS A 320 9.39 13.02 28.81
C LYS A 320 8.57 14.21 29.28
N HIS A 321 7.73 14.77 28.41
CA HIS A 321 6.82 15.86 28.74
C HIS A 321 5.82 15.49 29.84
N LEU A 322 5.15 14.34 29.70
CA LEU A 322 4.18 13.84 30.67
C LEU A 322 4.83 13.48 32.01
N ASN A 323 6.05 12.94 31.98
CA ASN A 323 6.85 12.76 33.19
C ASN A 323 7.05 14.11 33.86
N GLN A 324 7.54 15.13 33.15
CA GLN A 324 7.80 16.46 33.72
C GLN A 324 6.54 17.15 34.25
N LYS A 325 5.48 17.26 33.44
CA LYS A 325 4.26 18.03 33.75
C LYS A 325 3.28 17.32 34.67
N ALA A 326 3.09 16.00 34.49
CA ALA A 326 2.04 15.24 35.18
C ALA A 326 2.57 14.13 36.09
N GLY A 327 3.89 13.94 36.14
CA GLY A 327 4.52 12.93 37.00
C GLY A 327 4.33 11.51 36.57
N ILE A 328 3.99 11.29 35.31
CA ILE A 328 3.84 9.94 34.77
C ILE A 328 5.17 9.22 34.80
N ARG A 329 5.20 8.10 35.52
CA ARG A 329 6.37 7.22 35.65
C ARG A 329 6.08 5.77 35.24
N TYR A 330 4.82 5.43 34.97
CA TYR A 330 4.44 4.10 34.51
C TYR A 330 4.13 4.15 33.01
N TYR A 331 4.99 3.48 32.24
CA TYR A 331 4.81 3.26 30.82
C TYR A 331 4.10 1.92 30.61
N ILE A 332 2.81 1.92 30.28
CA ILE A 332 2.09 0.70 29.89
C ILE A 332 2.40 0.33 28.43
N ALA A 333 3.28 -0.65 28.24
CA ALA A 333 3.81 -1.02 26.93
C ALA A 333 3.00 -2.16 26.29
N GLU A 334 2.95 -2.18 24.94
CA GLU A 334 2.42 -3.27 24.11
C GLU A 334 3.35 -4.50 24.13
N VAL A 335 3.65 -4.97 25.34
CA VAL A 335 4.47 -6.14 25.62
C VAL A 335 3.87 -6.91 26.80
N ASP A 336 4.20 -8.18 26.90
CA ASP A 336 3.85 -8.96 28.08
C ASP A 336 4.71 -8.58 29.31
N ALA A 337 4.26 -8.99 30.50
CA ALA A 337 4.95 -8.70 31.76
C ALA A 337 6.41 -9.20 31.81
N THR A 338 6.73 -10.28 31.08
CA THR A 338 8.10 -10.83 31.03
C THR A 338 9.01 -9.92 30.23
N LYS A 339 8.58 -9.47 29.05
CA LYS A 339 9.33 -8.49 28.26
C LYS A 339 9.53 -7.19 29.03
N ALA A 340 8.49 -6.66 29.69
CA ALA A 340 8.59 -5.48 30.52
C ALA A 340 9.58 -5.66 31.70
N PHE A 341 9.63 -6.84 32.33
CA PHE A 341 10.63 -7.15 33.35
C PHE A 341 12.06 -6.96 32.83
N TYR A 342 12.39 -7.55 31.66
CA TYR A 342 13.73 -7.41 31.09
C TYR A 342 14.05 -5.99 30.61
N MET A 343 13.06 -5.24 30.11
CA MET A 343 13.23 -3.82 29.82
C MET A 343 13.58 -3.03 31.09
N ASN A 344 12.90 -3.29 32.21
CA ASN A 344 13.20 -2.64 33.49
C ASN A 344 14.56 -3.05 34.08
N GLN A 345 14.96 -4.32 33.91
CA GLN A 345 16.32 -4.76 34.27
C GLN A 345 17.36 -3.97 33.47
N TYR A 346 17.15 -3.80 32.17
CA TYR A 346 18.02 -2.95 31.34
C TYR A 346 18.06 -1.49 31.84
N LEU A 347 16.91 -0.90 32.21
CA LEU A 347 16.89 0.47 32.76
C LEU A 347 17.78 0.61 34.03
N GLN A 348 17.90 -0.46 34.81
CA GLN A 348 18.72 -0.48 36.02
C GLN A 348 20.21 -0.76 35.73
N THR A 349 20.50 -1.73 34.86
CA THR A 349 21.87 -2.23 34.66
C THR A 349 22.58 -1.56 33.49
N GLY A 350 21.86 -1.21 32.42
CA GLY A 350 22.43 -0.82 31.13
C GLY A 350 22.99 -1.97 30.30
N ASP A 351 22.67 -3.23 30.64
CA ASP A 351 23.14 -4.40 29.90
C ASP A 351 22.33 -4.63 28.61
N ASP A 352 22.92 -4.28 27.46
CA ASP A 352 22.29 -4.46 26.14
C ASP A 352 21.93 -5.92 25.84
N ALA A 353 22.66 -6.92 26.38
CA ALA A 353 22.32 -8.32 26.16
C ALA A 353 20.97 -8.68 26.81
N THR A 354 20.67 -8.09 27.97
CA THR A 354 19.37 -8.20 28.63
C THR A 354 18.26 -7.55 27.80
N LEU A 355 18.50 -6.37 27.23
CA LEU A 355 17.53 -5.69 26.37
C LEU A 355 17.24 -6.50 25.09
N LEU A 356 18.28 -7.04 24.45
CA LEU A 356 18.13 -7.81 23.21
C LEU A 356 17.27 -9.07 23.38
N LYS A 357 17.13 -9.63 24.59
CA LYS A 357 16.19 -10.73 24.86
C LYS A 357 14.75 -10.36 24.49
N VAL A 358 14.36 -9.10 24.70
CA VAL A 358 13.01 -8.59 24.42
C VAL A 358 12.69 -8.66 22.93
N PHE A 359 13.68 -8.48 22.07
CA PHE A 359 13.51 -8.38 20.62
C PHE A 359 13.60 -9.73 19.89
N ARG A 360 14.08 -10.80 20.53
CA ARG A 360 14.33 -12.10 19.88
C ARG A 360 13.13 -12.64 19.11
N SER A 361 11.97 -12.77 19.78
CA SER A 361 10.75 -13.27 19.12
C SER A 361 10.34 -12.42 17.93
N TRP A 362 10.45 -11.10 18.03
CA TRP A 362 10.12 -10.21 16.91
C TRP A 362 11.12 -10.30 15.76
N ILE A 363 12.39 -10.55 16.03
CA ILE A 363 13.39 -10.79 14.97
C ILE A 363 13.04 -12.10 14.22
N ASP A 364 12.74 -13.17 14.97
CA ASP A 364 12.38 -14.48 14.40
C ASP A 364 11.08 -14.42 13.58
N GLU A 365 10.09 -13.69 14.09
CA GLU A 365 8.80 -13.46 13.43
C GLU A 365 8.86 -12.42 12.30
N LYS A 366 10.01 -11.73 12.16
CA LYS A 366 10.18 -10.57 11.27
C LYS A 366 9.15 -9.49 11.57
N ALA A 367 8.77 -9.31 12.82
CA ALA A 367 7.78 -8.31 13.23
C ALA A 367 8.38 -6.90 13.16
N GLN A 368 7.52 -5.92 12.89
CA GLN A 368 7.95 -4.53 12.70
C GLN A 368 8.54 -3.88 13.97
N TRP A 369 8.25 -4.45 15.14
CA TRP A 369 8.85 -4.06 16.42
C TRP A 369 10.35 -4.42 16.55
N ALA A 370 10.87 -5.31 15.69
CA ALA A 370 12.29 -5.65 15.63
C ALA A 370 13.12 -4.56 14.93
N ASN A 371 13.23 -3.39 15.55
CA ASN A 371 13.95 -2.25 14.99
C ASN A 371 14.85 -1.53 16.01
N LYS A 372 15.91 -0.91 15.50
CA LYS A 372 16.91 -0.20 16.30
C LYS A 372 16.41 1.13 16.83
N ASP A 373 15.40 1.75 16.21
CA ASP A 373 14.78 2.99 16.72
C ASP A 373 14.10 2.75 18.07
N PHE A 374 13.45 1.59 18.25
CA PHE A 374 12.89 1.19 19.53
C PHE A 374 13.98 0.95 20.58
N ILE A 375 15.09 0.28 20.23
CA ILE A 375 16.24 0.13 21.13
C ILE A 375 16.78 1.51 21.56
N ARG A 376 17.01 2.41 20.60
CA ARG A 376 17.46 3.79 20.86
C ARG A 376 16.50 4.55 21.76
N LYS A 377 15.19 4.36 21.60
CA LYS A 377 14.19 4.96 22.49
C LYS A 377 14.35 4.46 23.93
N ILE A 378 14.51 3.15 24.14
CA ILE A 378 14.70 2.57 25.47
C ILE A 378 16.02 3.05 26.11
N GLN A 379 17.08 3.17 25.33
CA GLN A 379 18.36 3.80 25.73
C GLN A 379 18.16 5.26 26.17
N LYS A 380 17.38 6.05 25.42
CA LYS A 380 17.04 7.44 25.80
C LYS A 380 16.21 7.49 27.09
N ILE A 381 15.27 6.57 27.30
CA ILE A 381 14.49 6.47 28.56
C ILE A 381 15.42 6.15 29.74
N ARG A 382 16.38 5.24 29.56
CA ARG A 382 17.40 4.96 30.57
C ARG A 382 18.21 6.21 30.91
N ALA A 383 18.71 6.91 29.89
CA ALA A 383 19.46 8.15 30.08
C ALA A 383 18.63 9.20 30.85
N LEU A 384 17.34 9.34 30.51
CA LEU A 384 16.42 10.20 31.26
C LEU A 384 16.29 9.75 32.73
N ASN A 385 16.07 8.46 33.00
CA ASN A 385 15.97 7.93 34.37
C ASN A 385 17.20 8.21 35.24
N GLN A 386 18.39 8.25 34.66
CA GLN A 386 19.62 8.59 35.38
C GLN A 386 19.67 10.04 35.84
N THR A 387 18.87 10.92 35.23
CA THR A 387 18.73 12.33 35.62
C THR A 387 17.55 12.60 36.56
N LEU A 388 16.62 11.66 36.68
CA LEU A 388 15.39 11.82 37.45
C LEU A 388 15.56 11.36 38.91
N PRO A 389 14.88 12.00 39.88
CA PRO A 389 14.81 11.47 41.23
C PRO A 389 14.08 10.11 41.25
N LYS A 390 14.38 9.25 42.22
CA LYS A 390 13.88 7.85 42.28
C LYS A 390 12.37 7.72 42.12
N ASN A 391 11.59 8.64 42.71
CA ASN A 391 10.13 8.64 42.64
C ASN A 391 9.56 9.12 41.29
N ARG A 392 10.41 9.54 40.35
CA ARG A 392 10.05 9.99 39.00
C ARG A 392 10.60 9.09 37.91
N GLN A 393 11.46 8.14 38.26
CA GLN A 393 12.04 7.21 37.30
C GLN A 393 10.94 6.37 36.63
N ILE A 394 11.02 6.33 35.31
CA ILE A 394 10.10 5.62 34.43
C ILE A 394 10.30 4.11 34.57
N GLN A 395 9.19 3.38 34.60
CA GLN A 395 9.14 1.92 34.65
C GLN A 395 8.19 1.42 33.57
N PHE A 396 8.60 0.38 32.84
CA PHE A 396 7.74 -0.33 31.90
C PHE A 396 6.79 -1.27 32.64
N VAL A 397 5.54 -1.30 32.21
CA VAL A 397 4.49 -2.20 32.69
C VAL A 397 3.95 -2.94 31.48
N GLY A 398 4.16 -4.25 31.45
CA GLY A 398 3.69 -5.11 30.36
C GLY A 398 2.32 -5.68 30.71
N ILE A 399 1.33 -5.39 29.87
CA ILE A 399 -0.06 -5.84 30.08
C ILE A 399 -0.57 -6.73 28.94
N ASP A 400 0.24 -6.98 27.90
CA ASP A 400 -0.18 -7.84 26.79
C ASP A 400 -0.25 -9.33 27.17
N ARG A 401 -0.94 -10.11 26.35
CA ARG A 401 -0.87 -11.57 26.37
C ARG A 401 0.58 -12.01 26.16
N ILE A 402 0.98 -13.14 26.73
CA ILE A 402 2.32 -13.75 26.51
C ILE A 402 2.64 -13.75 25.00
N GLN A 403 3.67 -12.99 24.63
CA GLN A 403 4.15 -12.84 23.26
C GLN A 403 5.32 -13.79 22.97
N ASP A 404 6.15 -14.07 23.98
CA ASP A 404 7.38 -14.86 23.84
C ASP A 404 7.43 -16.00 24.87
N LYS A 405 6.96 -17.17 24.46
CA LYS A 405 6.90 -18.36 25.34
C LYS A 405 8.29 -18.85 25.77
N PRO A 406 9.32 -18.92 24.90
CA PRO A 406 10.67 -19.23 25.34
C PRO A 406 11.20 -18.26 26.41
N LEU A 407 10.99 -16.95 26.25
CA LEU A 407 11.43 -15.96 27.25
C LEU A 407 10.64 -16.08 28.56
N ALA A 408 9.35 -16.41 28.49
CA ALA A 408 8.52 -16.74 29.66
C ALA A 408 9.05 -17.99 30.39
N ALA A 409 9.54 -19.00 29.66
CA ALA A 409 10.17 -20.18 30.25
C ALA A 409 11.48 -19.82 30.96
N GLU A 410 12.31 -18.97 30.37
CA GLU A 410 13.54 -18.47 31.01
C GLU A 410 13.20 -17.73 32.31
N ARG A 411 12.18 -16.88 32.29
CA ARG A 411 11.71 -16.16 33.47
C ARG A 411 11.17 -17.10 34.55
N LEU A 412 10.42 -18.12 34.17
CA LEU A 412 9.96 -19.16 35.08
C LEU A 412 11.14 -19.84 35.79
N THR A 413 12.16 -20.28 35.03
CA THR A 413 13.36 -20.92 35.59
C THR A 413 14.10 -20.00 36.56
N GLN A 414 14.23 -18.71 36.24
CA GLN A 414 14.86 -17.73 37.13
C GLN A 414 14.08 -17.55 38.44
N LEU A 415 12.75 -17.46 38.37
CA LEU A 415 11.91 -17.22 39.55
C LEU A 415 11.98 -18.36 40.58
N ILE A 416 12.22 -19.59 40.12
CA ILE A 416 12.32 -20.79 40.97
C ILE A 416 13.76 -21.24 41.24
N ALA A 417 14.76 -20.56 40.67
CA ALA A 417 16.17 -20.92 40.83
C ALA A 417 16.58 -20.85 42.30
N GLY A 418 17.26 -21.90 42.79
CA GLY A 418 17.67 -22.02 44.19
C GLY A 418 16.55 -22.29 45.19
N GLN A 419 15.28 -22.33 44.76
CA GLN A 419 14.13 -22.53 45.64
C GLN A 419 13.82 -24.01 45.87
N LYS A 420 13.58 -24.38 47.13
CA LYS A 420 13.17 -25.75 47.51
C LYS A 420 11.68 -25.96 47.28
N LEU A 421 11.29 -26.12 46.02
CA LEU A 421 9.91 -26.46 45.65
C LEU A 421 9.50 -27.82 46.22
N ALA A 422 8.22 -27.97 46.56
CA ALA A 422 7.67 -29.26 46.98
C ALA A 422 7.86 -30.33 45.89
N LYS A 423 8.07 -31.59 46.32
CA LYS A 423 8.32 -32.72 45.39
C LYS A 423 7.21 -32.92 44.37
N SER A 424 5.96 -32.59 44.71
CA SER A 424 4.80 -32.64 43.81
C SER A 424 4.79 -31.53 42.76
N ILE A 425 5.46 -30.41 43.01
CA ILE A 425 5.41 -29.20 42.18
C ILE A 425 6.58 -29.12 41.21
N ARG A 426 7.75 -29.68 41.60
CA ARG A 426 8.92 -29.68 40.71
C ARG A 426 8.62 -30.27 39.32
N PRO A 427 7.90 -31.41 39.18
CA PRO A 427 7.53 -31.93 37.86
C PRO A 427 6.61 -31.00 37.06
N LEU A 428 5.71 -30.26 37.72
CA LEU A 428 4.86 -29.27 37.05
C LEU A 428 5.69 -28.11 36.49
N ALA A 429 6.64 -27.60 37.28
CA ALA A 429 7.53 -26.52 36.87
C ALA A 429 8.40 -26.93 35.66
N ASP A 430 9.04 -28.10 35.73
CA ASP A 430 9.88 -28.63 34.66
C ASP A 430 9.05 -28.89 33.38
N SER A 431 7.83 -29.43 33.54
CA SER A 431 6.91 -29.66 32.42
C SER A 431 6.44 -28.36 31.79
N LEU A 432 6.13 -27.34 32.60
CA LEU A 432 5.69 -26.04 32.11
C LEU A 432 6.80 -25.35 31.33
N ALA A 433 8.02 -25.29 31.87
CA ALA A 433 9.18 -24.72 31.19
C ALA A 433 9.42 -25.40 29.84
N LYS A 434 9.37 -26.74 29.81
CA LYS A 434 9.48 -27.52 28.57
C LYS A 434 8.36 -27.22 27.57
N LYS A 435 7.12 -27.08 28.02
CA LYS A 435 5.98 -26.81 27.12
C LYS A 435 5.93 -25.38 26.60
N LEU A 436 6.52 -24.44 27.31
CA LEU A 436 6.68 -23.06 26.83
C LEU A 436 7.78 -22.96 25.76
N THR A 437 8.81 -23.79 25.79
CA THR A 437 9.89 -23.77 24.78
C THR A 437 9.61 -24.65 23.56
N GLN A 438 8.71 -25.63 23.66
CA GLN A 438 8.35 -26.51 22.55
C GLN A 438 7.18 -25.97 21.73
N SER A 439 7.23 -26.16 20.41
CA SER A 439 6.08 -25.94 19.55
C SER A 439 4.93 -26.88 19.95
N GLY A 440 3.74 -26.31 20.14
CA GLY A 440 2.55 -27.05 20.52
C GLY A 440 1.39 -26.14 20.92
N PRO A 441 0.19 -26.71 21.17
CA PRO A 441 -0.98 -25.93 21.54
C PRO A 441 -0.77 -25.21 22.87
N ASP A 442 -1.08 -23.91 22.88
CA ASP A 442 -1.04 -23.08 24.09
C ASP A 442 -1.87 -23.66 25.25
N SER A 443 -2.93 -24.40 24.93
CA SER A 443 -3.81 -25.04 25.92
C SER A 443 -3.08 -26.05 26.82
N VAL A 444 -1.98 -26.64 26.37
CA VAL A 444 -1.20 -27.61 27.15
C VAL A 444 -0.42 -26.90 28.26
N ALA A 445 0.36 -25.87 27.90
CA ALA A 445 1.08 -25.05 28.87
C ALA A 445 0.12 -24.36 29.85
N ALA A 446 -0.99 -23.81 29.34
CA ALA A 446 -2.03 -23.19 30.15
C ALA A 446 -2.65 -24.17 31.16
N THR A 447 -2.91 -25.43 30.76
CA THR A 447 -3.47 -26.43 31.69
C THR A 447 -2.50 -26.76 32.82
N ILE A 448 -1.20 -26.84 32.54
CA ILE A 448 -0.18 -27.06 33.57
C ILE A 448 -0.14 -25.86 34.54
N ALA A 449 -0.14 -24.63 34.01
CA ALA A 449 -0.14 -23.42 34.83
C ALA A 449 -1.39 -23.31 35.72
N LEU A 450 -2.58 -23.63 35.19
CA LEU A 450 -3.83 -23.65 35.97
C LEU A 450 -3.83 -24.73 37.06
N THR A 451 -3.28 -25.92 36.78
CA THR A 451 -3.10 -26.97 37.80
C THR A 451 -2.19 -26.49 38.91
N TRP A 452 -1.10 -25.78 38.57
CA TRP A 452 -0.21 -25.20 39.56
C TRP A 452 -0.90 -24.10 40.37
N LEU A 453 -1.67 -23.21 39.74
CA LEU A 453 -2.44 -22.18 40.45
C LEU A 453 -3.49 -22.76 41.41
N ASN A 454 -4.12 -23.88 41.05
CA ASN A 454 -5.05 -24.58 41.94
C ASN A 454 -4.36 -25.13 43.19
N ASP A 455 -3.13 -25.63 43.07
CA ASP A 455 -2.33 -26.01 44.23
C ASP A 455 -1.87 -24.79 45.03
N TRP A 456 -1.48 -23.70 44.36
CA TRP A 456 -1.14 -22.43 44.99
C TRP A 456 -2.26 -21.91 45.88
N GLN A 457 -3.50 -21.92 45.40
CA GLN A 457 -4.65 -21.44 46.16
C GLN A 457 -4.86 -22.22 47.46
N ARG A 458 -4.52 -23.52 47.49
CA ARG A 458 -4.65 -24.36 48.70
C ARG A 458 -3.47 -24.20 49.67
N ASN A 459 -2.31 -23.79 49.15
CA ASN A 459 -1.04 -23.78 49.87
C ASN A 459 -0.35 -22.40 49.86
N GLU A 460 -1.10 -21.30 49.77
CA GLU A 460 -0.56 -19.96 49.49
C GLU A 460 0.53 -19.51 50.48
N GLY A 461 0.34 -19.75 51.78
CA GLY A 461 1.34 -19.40 52.80
C GLY A 461 2.68 -20.11 52.60
N MET A 462 2.66 -21.36 52.13
CA MET A 462 3.86 -22.14 51.80
C MET A 462 4.59 -21.53 50.60
N TYR A 463 3.88 -21.16 49.55
CA TYR A 463 4.46 -20.52 48.38
C TYR A 463 5.08 -19.16 48.70
N ARG A 464 4.37 -18.31 49.43
CA ARG A 464 4.87 -17.00 49.87
C ARG A 464 6.13 -17.14 50.71
N LYS A 465 6.14 -18.10 51.66
CA LYS A 465 7.32 -18.37 52.49
C LYS A 465 8.50 -18.90 51.68
N THR A 466 8.25 -19.80 50.73
CA THR A 466 9.31 -20.47 49.96
C THR A 466 9.90 -19.55 48.90
N LEU A 467 9.06 -18.80 48.16
CA LEU A 467 9.49 -17.98 47.03
C LEU A 467 9.85 -16.54 47.42
N GLY A 468 9.42 -16.07 48.60
CA GLY A 468 9.70 -14.72 49.07
C GLY A 468 9.26 -13.65 48.08
N SER A 469 10.19 -12.77 47.69
CA SER A 469 9.94 -11.69 46.73
C SER A 469 9.56 -12.15 45.32
N ASN A 470 9.86 -13.41 44.96
CA ASN A 470 9.52 -13.96 43.64
C ASN A 470 8.08 -14.49 43.57
N ALA A 471 7.37 -14.57 44.71
CA ALA A 471 6.07 -15.22 44.78
C ALA A 471 5.03 -14.57 43.85
N GLU A 472 4.88 -13.24 43.91
CA GLU A 472 3.91 -12.52 43.07
C GLU A 472 4.26 -12.62 41.59
N ALA A 473 5.53 -12.39 41.23
CA ALA A 473 5.97 -12.48 39.84
C ALA A 473 5.77 -13.87 39.23
N LEU A 474 5.96 -14.94 40.02
CA LEU A 474 5.65 -16.30 39.57
C LEU A 474 4.14 -16.51 39.41
N ARG A 475 3.35 -16.07 40.39
CA ARG A 475 1.90 -16.18 40.34
C ARG A 475 1.32 -15.46 39.13
N ASP A 476 1.78 -14.25 38.84
CA ASP A 476 1.35 -13.45 37.68
C ASP A 476 1.73 -14.10 36.35
N LEU A 477 2.93 -14.68 36.27
CA LEU A 477 3.36 -15.45 35.11
C LEU A 477 2.43 -16.66 34.87
N LEU A 478 2.13 -17.43 35.92
CA LEU A 478 1.23 -18.58 35.83
C LEU A 478 -0.18 -18.16 35.41
N ILE A 479 -0.70 -17.06 35.95
CA ILE A 479 -2.02 -16.51 35.57
C ILE A 479 -2.04 -16.16 34.08
N ASN A 480 -1.03 -15.45 33.59
CA ASN A 480 -0.95 -15.06 32.19
C ASN A 480 -0.77 -16.25 31.24
N VAL A 481 -0.04 -17.29 31.64
CA VAL A 481 0.01 -18.55 30.89
C VAL A 481 -1.35 -19.26 30.92
N GLY A 482 -2.06 -19.23 32.05
CA GLY A 482 -3.43 -19.74 32.15
C GLY A 482 -4.41 -19.04 31.20
N TYR A 483 -4.26 -17.72 31.03
CA TYR A 483 -5.07 -16.91 30.12
C TYR A 483 -4.96 -17.35 28.66
N LEU A 484 -3.88 -18.00 28.25
CA LEU A 484 -3.77 -18.57 26.90
C LEU A 484 -4.88 -19.60 26.57
N LYS A 485 -5.50 -20.18 27.59
CA LYS A 485 -6.65 -21.08 27.46
C LYS A 485 -7.97 -20.44 27.89
N THR A 486 -7.97 -19.62 28.95
CA THR A 486 -9.22 -19.13 29.56
C THR A 486 -9.75 -17.85 28.94
N ILE A 487 -8.91 -17.07 28.22
CA ILE A 487 -9.32 -15.84 27.55
C ILE A 487 -8.95 -15.93 26.07
N ARG A 488 -9.95 -15.98 25.20
CA ARG A 488 -9.73 -16.12 23.75
C ARG A 488 -9.26 -14.81 23.10
N SER A 489 -9.79 -13.68 23.54
CA SER A 489 -9.56 -12.35 22.95
C SER A 489 -8.30 -11.69 23.51
N ARG A 490 -7.37 -11.26 22.64
CA ARG A 490 -6.17 -10.51 23.04
C ARG A 490 -6.54 -9.21 23.77
N GLU A 491 -7.50 -8.43 23.25
CA GLU A 491 -7.95 -7.18 23.89
C GLU A 491 -8.51 -7.42 25.29
N THR A 492 -9.25 -8.52 25.49
CA THR A 492 -9.78 -8.88 26.81
C THR A 492 -8.67 -9.28 27.77
N THR A 493 -7.64 -9.98 27.31
CA THR A 493 -6.44 -10.28 28.12
C THR A 493 -5.72 -9.00 28.51
N ILE A 494 -5.45 -8.09 27.56
CA ILE A 494 -4.82 -6.78 27.81
C ILE A 494 -5.59 -6.02 28.89
N PHE A 495 -6.90 -5.89 28.73
CA PHE A 495 -7.73 -5.16 29.67
C PHE A 495 -7.82 -5.85 31.05
N THR A 496 -7.83 -7.19 31.09
CA THR A 496 -7.81 -7.95 32.35
C THR A 496 -6.51 -7.72 33.11
N ASN A 497 -5.38 -7.77 32.42
CA ASN A 497 -4.07 -7.46 32.99
C ASN A 497 -4.00 -6.00 33.49
N PHE A 498 -4.48 -5.05 32.69
CA PHE A 498 -4.56 -3.64 33.06
C PHE A 498 -5.34 -3.41 34.36
N LYS A 499 -6.57 -3.96 34.46
CA LYS A 499 -7.38 -3.83 35.68
C LYS A 499 -6.73 -4.49 36.90
N THR A 500 -6.02 -5.60 36.68
CA THR A 500 -5.35 -6.34 37.76
C THR A 500 -4.16 -5.56 38.31
N ILE A 501 -3.36 -4.95 37.45
CA ILE A 501 -2.15 -4.24 37.87
C ILE A 501 -2.42 -2.84 38.41
N LEU A 502 -3.47 -2.15 37.94
CA LEU A 502 -3.73 -0.74 38.26
C LEU A 502 -3.72 -0.39 39.77
N PRO A 503 -4.34 -1.18 40.67
CA PRO A 503 -4.27 -0.91 42.10
C PRO A 503 -2.85 -0.94 42.67
N SER A 504 -1.99 -1.84 42.17
CA SER A 504 -0.59 -1.94 42.59
C SER A 504 0.27 -0.76 42.13
N LEU A 505 -0.21 -0.01 41.13
CA LEU A 505 0.39 1.24 40.64
C LEU A 505 -0.17 2.47 41.38
N ASN A 506 -0.81 2.28 42.54
CA ASN A 506 -1.49 3.31 43.33
C ASN A 506 -2.54 4.10 42.54
N ASN A 507 -3.09 3.54 41.46
CA ASN A 507 -3.97 4.23 40.53
C ASN A 507 -3.36 5.53 39.95
N GLU A 508 -2.03 5.61 39.85
CA GLU A 508 -1.32 6.74 39.25
C GLU A 508 -1.68 6.93 37.76
N LYS A 509 -1.29 8.08 37.21
CA LYS A 509 -1.45 8.36 35.77
C LYS A 509 -0.47 7.51 34.96
N LEU A 510 -0.95 6.99 33.83
CA LEU A 510 -0.26 6.01 32.99
C LEU A 510 -0.14 6.54 31.56
N TYR A 511 0.96 6.21 30.88
CA TYR A 511 1.15 6.52 29.47
C TYR A 511 1.53 5.26 28.69
N GLY A 512 1.12 5.15 27.42
CA GLY A 512 1.53 4.04 26.56
C GLY A 512 1.58 4.40 25.08
N PHE A 513 2.44 3.69 24.36
CA PHE A 513 2.58 3.73 22.90
C PHE A 513 2.20 2.36 22.33
N TRP A 514 1.23 2.36 21.42
CA TRP A 514 0.51 1.17 20.98
C TRP A 514 0.20 1.22 19.48
N GLY A 515 -0.05 0.06 18.87
CA GLY A 515 -0.67 -0.01 17.55
C GLY A 515 -2.02 0.74 17.49
N PHE A 516 -2.30 1.38 16.35
CA PHE A 516 -3.42 2.30 16.12
C PHE A 516 -4.76 1.78 16.63
N PHE A 517 -5.04 0.50 16.40
CA PHE A 517 -6.30 -0.12 16.80
C PHE A 517 -6.55 -0.02 18.31
N HIS A 518 -5.54 -0.32 19.13
CA HIS A 518 -5.68 -0.44 20.59
C HIS A 518 -6.08 0.87 21.28
N VAL A 519 -5.77 2.02 20.66
CA VAL A 519 -6.01 3.34 21.25
C VAL A 519 -7.39 3.91 20.89
N LEU A 520 -8.18 3.23 20.06
CA LEU A 520 -9.51 3.69 19.66
C LEU A 520 -10.51 3.53 20.82
N GLN A 521 -11.13 4.63 21.23
CA GLN A 521 -12.07 4.66 22.35
C GLN A 521 -13.49 4.22 22.01
N SER A 522 -13.75 3.92 20.74
CA SER A 522 -14.98 3.34 20.24
C SER A 522 -14.64 2.21 19.26
N PRO A 523 -15.43 1.13 19.19
CA PRO A 523 -15.13 0.03 18.28
C PRO A 523 -15.38 0.45 16.82
N PRO A 524 -14.46 0.14 15.89
CA PRO A 524 -14.78 0.10 14.47
C PRO A 524 -15.90 -0.91 14.17
N LEU A 525 -16.60 -0.73 13.06
CA LEU A 525 -17.62 -1.65 12.60
C LEU A 525 -17.02 -3.05 12.38
N LYS A 526 -17.79 -4.08 12.78
CA LYS A 526 -17.41 -5.51 12.65
C LYS A 526 -16.08 -5.87 13.33
N SER A 527 -15.63 -5.08 14.30
CA SER A 527 -14.41 -5.33 15.07
C SER A 527 -14.71 -5.68 16.53
N THR A 528 -13.74 -6.27 17.21
CA THR A 528 -13.77 -6.39 18.67
C THR A 528 -13.59 -5.04 19.34
N LYS A 529 -13.98 -4.91 20.61
CA LYS A 529 -13.71 -3.69 21.38
C LYS A 529 -12.20 -3.51 21.59
N PRO A 530 -11.61 -2.37 21.17
CA PRO A 530 -10.22 -2.07 21.46
C PRO A 530 -9.95 -1.82 22.95
N PHE A 531 -8.70 -1.91 23.36
CA PHE A 531 -8.25 -1.66 24.73
C PHE A 531 -8.76 -0.33 25.29
N ALA A 532 -8.56 0.79 24.58
CA ALA A 532 -9.01 2.09 25.04
C ALA A 532 -10.54 2.19 25.19
N CYS A 533 -11.29 1.50 24.33
CA CYS A 533 -12.74 1.37 24.47
C CYS A 533 -13.12 0.64 25.78
N LEU A 534 -12.46 -0.48 26.09
CA LEU A 534 -12.69 -1.23 27.33
C LEU A 534 -12.31 -0.41 28.58
N VAL A 535 -11.22 0.36 28.52
CA VAL A 535 -10.83 1.28 29.59
C VAL A 535 -11.88 2.36 29.80
N LYS A 536 -12.35 3.02 28.73
CA LYS A 536 -13.39 4.05 28.80
C LYS A 536 -14.69 3.52 29.42
N GLU A 537 -15.13 2.32 29.02
CA GLU A 537 -16.33 1.67 29.56
C GLU A 537 -16.19 1.30 31.05
N SER A 538 -14.96 1.18 31.56
CA SER A 538 -14.71 0.93 32.99
C SER A 538 -14.86 2.16 33.89
N GLY A 539 -15.06 3.34 33.30
CA GLY A 539 -15.13 4.63 34.00
C GLY A 539 -13.80 5.34 34.17
N ILE A 540 -12.69 4.74 33.72
CA ILE A 540 -11.36 5.36 33.72
C ILE A 540 -11.28 6.40 32.59
N LYS A 541 -10.86 7.62 32.94
CA LYS A 541 -10.65 8.70 31.97
C LYS A 541 -9.42 8.42 31.11
N VAL A 542 -9.62 8.32 29.81
CA VAL A 542 -8.59 8.05 28.81
C VAL A 542 -8.59 9.12 27.73
N VAL A 543 -7.39 9.55 27.33
CA VAL A 543 -7.17 10.39 26.15
C VAL A 543 -6.34 9.64 25.13
N SER A 544 -6.79 9.69 23.87
CA SER A 544 -6.12 9.01 22.76
C SER A 544 -5.59 10.00 21.74
N ILE A 545 -4.34 9.81 21.36
CA ILE A 545 -3.60 10.52 20.32
C ILE A 545 -3.26 9.49 19.25
N THR A 546 -3.49 9.78 17.96
CA THR A 546 -3.16 8.85 16.87
C THR A 546 -2.20 9.47 15.86
N CYS A 547 -1.35 8.67 15.23
CA CYS A 547 -0.53 9.11 14.11
C CYS A 547 -1.26 8.95 12.78
N SER A 548 -1.10 9.93 11.89
CA SER A 548 -1.44 9.85 10.46
C SER A 548 -0.19 10.12 9.64
N TYR A 549 -0.04 9.42 8.52
CA TYR A 549 1.21 9.36 7.76
C TYR A 549 1.03 9.93 6.36
N LEU A 550 1.98 10.76 5.96
CA LEU A 550 1.98 11.46 4.68
C LEU A 550 3.43 11.55 4.18
N ASP A 551 3.69 11.20 2.93
CA ASP A 551 5.05 11.13 2.35
C ASP A 551 6.03 10.23 3.17
N CYS A 552 5.51 9.31 3.98
CA CYS A 552 6.31 8.43 4.85
C CYS A 552 6.65 7.09 4.19
N TYR A 553 7.63 6.39 4.77
CA TYR A 553 7.91 4.99 4.49
C TYR A 553 7.75 4.16 5.76
N SER A 554 7.25 2.95 5.60
CA SER A 554 7.14 1.95 6.66
C SER A 554 7.96 0.71 6.32
N MET A 555 8.49 0.08 7.37
CA MET A 555 9.24 -1.17 7.30
C MET A 555 8.23 -2.30 7.28
N LEU A 556 8.13 -3.05 6.18
CA LEU A 556 7.23 -4.19 6.07
C LEU A 556 7.99 -5.47 5.74
N PRO A 557 7.62 -6.63 6.31
CA PRO A 557 8.32 -7.86 5.99
C PRO A 557 8.08 -8.22 4.52
N THR A 558 9.16 -8.40 3.76
CA THR A 558 9.11 -8.56 2.30
C THR A 558 8.21 -9.72 1.88
N THR A 559 8.17 -10.79 2.67
CA THR A 559 7.36 -11.98 2.39
C THR A 559 5.86 -11.76 2.45
N PHE A 560 5.38 -10.67 3.08
CA PHE A 560 3.95 -10.33 3.11
C PHE A 560 3.51 -9.49 1.91
N LEU A 561 4.43 -9.05 1.07
CA LEU A 561 4.13 -8.17 -0.06
C LEU A 561 4.05 -8.96 -1.38
N PRO A 562 3.22 -8.53 -2.34
CA PRO A 562 3.28 -9.03 -3.71
C PRO A 562 4.68 -8.85 -4.32
N PRO A 563 5.18 -9.76 -5.18
CA PRO A 563 6.55 -9.72 -5.70
C PRO A 563 6.98 -8.39 -6.33
N PHE A 564 6.04 -7.64 -6.91
CA PHE A 564 6.31 -6.34 -7.55
C PHE A 564 6.44 -5.17 -6.57
N TRP A 565 6.12 -5.36 -5.29
CA TRP A 565 6.40 -4.40 -4.21
C TRP A 565 7.62 -4.77 -3.37
N GLN A 566 8.19 -5.96 -3.56
CA GLN A 566 9.30 -6.45 -2.74
C GLN A 566 10.62 -5.79 -3.09
N ASP A 567 11.36 -5.35 -2.07
CA ASP A 567 12.79 -5.10 -2.20
C ASP A 567 13.52 -6.45 -2.33
N LYS A 568 13.99 -6.76 -3.55
CA LYS A 568 14.65 -8.05 -3.85
C LYS A 568 15.83 -8.30 -2.91
N GLY A 569 15.86 -9.50 -2.32
CA GLY A 569 16.95 -9.95 -1.45
C GLY A 569 16.95 -9.34 -0.03
N LYS A 570 15.95 -8.52 0.33
CA LYS A 570 15.86 -7.94 1.69
C LYS A 570 14.81 -8.64 2.54
N THR A 571 15.09 -8.78 3.84
CA THR A 571 14.11 -9.27 4.84
C THR A 571 12.91 -8.33 4.97
N TYR A 572 13.16 -7.02 4.87
CA TYR A 572 12.15 -5.97 4.93
C TYR A 572 12.18 -5.11 3.68
N THR A 573 11.01 -4.68 3.26
CA THR A 573 10.78 -3.75 2.16
C THR A 573 10.43 -2.38 2.74
N ARG A 574 11.03 -1.34 2.16
CA ARG A 574 10.70 0.05 2.43
C ARG A 574 9.52 0.48 1.58
N LEU A 575 8.35 0.73 2.18
CA LEU A 575 7.11 0.94 1.42
C LEU A 575 6.33 2.18 1.88
N ASN A 576 5.77 2.94 0.93
CA ASN A 576 4.91 4.12 1.20
C ASN A 576 3.44 3.90 0.83
N LYS A 577 3.06 2.66 0.52
CA LYS A 577 1.73 2.32 -0.01
C LYS A 577 0.63 2.31 1.04
N PHE A 578 0.96 2.41 2.33
CA PHE A 578 -0.01 2.39 3.43
C PHE A 578 -0.17 3.75 4.13
N ASN A 579 0.35 4.83 3.54
CA ASN A 579 0.12 6.18 4.05
C ASN A 579 -1.35 6.60 3.89
N ASN A 580 -1.76 7.65 4.59
CA ASN A 580 -3.13 8.17 4.55
C ASN A 580 -3.47 8.94 3.25
N ASP A 581 -2.48 9.15 2.38
CA ASP A 581 -2.56 9.83 1.08
C ASP A 581 -2.22 8.88 -0.09
N SER A 582 -2.18 7.57 0.13
CA SER A 582 -1.67 6.60 -0.84
C SER A 582 -2.73 6.03 -1.78
N GLU A 583 -2.27 5.26 -2.78
CA GLU A 583 -3.13 4.48 -3.68
C GLU A 583 -3.93 3.36 -2.98
N LEU A 584 -3.53 2.92 -1.79
CA LEU A 584 -4.25 1.88 -1.03
C LEU A 584 -5.21 2.45 0.01
N MET A 585 -4.90 3.63 0.54
CA MET A 585 -5.64 4.25 1.62
C MET A 585 -5.60 5.78 1.48
N HIS A 586 -6.79 6.39 1.40
CA HIS A 586 -6.93 7.84 1.34
C HIS A 586 -7.92 8.30 2.42
N SER A 587 -7.44 9.07 3.39
CA SER A 587 -8.28 9.61 4.48
C SER A 587 -8.86 10.97 4.09
N GLU A 588 -10.15 11.18 4.32
CA GLU A 588 -10.78 12.49 4.07
C GLU A 588 -10.07 13.57 4.90
N GLY A 589 -9.73 14.70 4.26
CA GLY A 589 -9.02 15.80 4.88
C GLY A 589 -7.49 15.72 4.84
N ILE A 590 -6.89 14.63 4.31
CA ILE A 590 -5.43 14.46 4.31
C ILE A 590 -4.71 15.55 3.49
N GLU A 591 -5.31 16.02 2.39
CA GLU A 591 -4.73 17.08 1.57
C GLU A 591 -4.85 18.45 2.24
N ALA A 592 -5.95 18.69 2.97
CA ALA A 592 -6.07 19.87 3.82
C ALA A 592 -5.01 19.87 4.94
N MET A 593 -4.71 18.71 5.52
CA MET A 593 -3.61 18.55 6.47
C MET A 593 -2.24 18.79 5.81
N ARG A 594 -2.03 18.32 4.56
CA ARG A 594 -0.82 18.61 3.76
C ARG A 594 -0.61 20.11 3.60
N ALA A 595 -1.64 20.83 3.15
CA ALA A 595 -1.58 22.27 2.92
C ALA A 595 -1.39 23.06 4.23
N ALA A 596 -1.90 22.51 5.34
CA ALA A 596 -1.82 23.13 6.66
C ALA A 596 -0.48 22.91 7.39
N THR A 597 0.46 22.15 6.82
CA THR A 597 1.71 21.72 7.48
C THR A 597 2.92 21.85 6.56
N ARG A 598 4.12 21.92 7.15
CA ARG A 598 5.38 21.94 6.38
C ARG A 598 5.86 20.51 6.09
N PRO A 599 6.57 20.27 4.98
CA PRO A 599 7.31 19.03 4.78
C PRO A 599 8.27 18.76 5.95
N ASN A 600 8.59 17.49 6.18
CA ASN A 600 9.50 17.02 7.21
C ASN A 600 9.14 17.49 8.64
N SER A 601 7.83 17.60 8.92
CA SER A 601 7.32 18.05 10.21
C SER A 601 6.55 16.97 10.96
N LEU A 602 6.41 17.18 12.27
CA LEU A 602 5.51 16.45 13.15
C LEU A 602 4.51 17.46 13.67
N THR A 603 3.24 17.39 13.25
CA THR A 603 2.24 18.39 13.65
C THR A 603 1.13 17.74 14.45
N LEU A 604 0.97 18.15 15.70
CA LEU A 604 -0.10 17.73 16.59
C LEU A 604 -1.32 18.63 16.41
N PHE A 605 -2.49 18.04 16.17
CA PHE A 605 -3.79 18.70 16.04
C PHE A 605 -4.69 18.32 17.21
N ALA A 606 -5.34 19.31 17.82
CA ALA A 606 -6.31 19.11 18.90
C ALA A 606 -7.75 19.10 18.35
N LEU A 607 -8.29 17.90 18.12
CA LEU A 607 -9.55 17.69 17.41
C LEU A 607 -10.78 17.88 18.28
N ASP A 608 -10.62 17.78 19.60
CA ASP A 608 -11.66 17.93 20.62
C ASP A 608 -12.01 19.40 20.93
N ARG A 609 -11.26 20.35 20.37
CA ARG A 609 -11.46 21.80 20.58
C ARG A 609 -12.77 22.30 20.00
N ALA A 610 -13.34 23.33 20.62
CA ALA A 610 -14.56 23.99 20.13
C ALA A 610 -14.35 24.50 18.69
N GLY A 611 -15.37 24.32 17.84
CA GLY A 611 -15.30 24.68 16.42
C GLY A 611 -14.60 23.64 15.52
N SER A 612 -14.00 22.58 16.07
CA SER A 612 -13.46 21.48 15.28
C SER A 612 -14.57 20.65 14.65
N PHE A 613 -14.52 20.44 13.33
CA PHE A 613 -15.46 19.60 12.60
C PHE A 613 -15.44 18.14 13.10
N ALA A 614 -14.32 17.68 13.65
CA ALA A 614 -14.13 16.30 14.12
C ALA A 614 -15.08 15.91 15.26
N ARG A 615 -15.68 16.91 15.93
CA ARG A 615 -16.70 16.73 16.97
C ARG A 615 -18.08 16.38 16.44
N GLN A 616 -18.29 16.53 15.14
CA GLN A 616 -19.59 16.33 14.49
C GLN A 616 -19.49 15.35 13.33
N MET A 617 -18.35 15.30 12.64
CA MET A 617 -18.18 14.50 11.44
C MET A 617 -17.48 13.16 11.73
N PRO A 618 -17.87 12.08 11.04
CA PRO A 618 -17.26 10.77 11.19
C PRO A 618 -15.89 10.69 10.52
N ILE A 619 -15.13 9.65 10.85
CA ILE A 619 -13.91 9.29 10.13
C ILE A 619 -14.31 8.65 8.81
N ARG A 620 -13.78 9.15 7.69
CA ARG A 620 -13.98 8.55 6.37
C ARG A 620 -12.64 8.22 5.72
N ILE A 621 -12.48 6.95 5.34
CA ILE A 621 -11.29 6.45 4.67
C ILE A 621 -11.73 5.68 3.43
N LYS A 622 -11.17 6.06 2.27
CA LYS A 622 -11.31 5.34 1.02
C LYS A 622 -10.20 4.31 0.93
N TYR A 623 -10.56 3.04 0.79
CA TYR A 623 -9.61 1.96 0.61
C TYR A 623 -9.64 1.43 -0.82
N SER A 624 -8.46 1.12 -1.36
CA SER A 624 -8.36 0.35 -2.59
C SER A 624 -8.96 -1.05 -2.41
N PRO A 625 -9.52 -1.67 -3.47
CA PRO A 625 -9.87 -3.08 -3.47
C PRO A 625 -8.71 -4.00 -3.08
N PHE A 626 -7.46 -3.57 -3.32
CA PHE A 626 -6.24 -4.32 -3.03
C PHE A 626 -5.71 -4.12 -1.60
N MET A 627 -6.35 -3.29 -0.78
CA MET A 627 -5.95 -3.11 0.61
C MET A 627 -6.23 -4.40 1.42
N PRO A 628 -5.20 -5.04 2.02
CA PRO A 628 -5.35 -6.33 2.69
C PRO A 628 -6.16 -6.25 3.98
N GLN A 629 -6.10 -5.13 4.70
CA GLN A 629 -6.85 -4.89 5.94
C GLN A 629 -7.50 -3.52 5.92
N LYS A 630 -8.77 -3.44 6.31
CA LYS A 630 -9.58 -2.22 6.28
C LYS A 630 -10.22 -2.01 7.64
N ILE A 631 -10.22 -0.77 8.12
CA ILE A 631 -10.93 -0.39 9.34
C ILE A 631 -12.14 0.46 8.92
N GLU A 632 -13.34 -0.09 9.12
CA GLU A 632 -14.59 0.61 8.82
C GLU A 632 -15.06 1.35 10.08
N PHE A 633 -15.21 2.67 10.01
CA PHE A 633 -15.72 3.49 11.11
C PHE A 633 -17.23 3.69 10.99
N ASP A 634 -17.90 3.92 12.12
CA ASP A 634 -19.33 4.17 12.16
C ASP A 634 -19.64 5.54 11.52
N PRO A 635 -20.44 5.60 10.44
CA PRO A 635 -20.73 6.86 9.74
C PRO A 635 -21.60 7.83 10.54
N GLN A 636 -22.21 7.38 11.65
CA GLN A 636 -23.01 8.23 12.54
C GLN A 636 -22.21 8.75 13.73
N ARG A 637 -20.97 8.28 13.92
CA ARG A 637 -20.18 8.58 15.09
C ARG A 637 -19.11 9.63 14.78
N PRO A 638 -19.00 10.73 15.55
CA PRO A 638 -17.93 11.71 15.37
C PRO A 638 -16.53 11.13 15.54
N MET A 639 -15.55 11.69 14.85
CA MET A 639 -14.13 11.32 14.96
C MET A 639 -13.62 11.40 16.40
N THR A 640 -14.04 12.41 17.17
CA THR A 640 -13.59 12.61 18.56
C THR A 640 -14.05 11.53 19.54
N ASP A 641 -15.01 10.68 19.16
CA ASP A 641 -15.41 9.52 19.95
C ASP A 641 -14.37 8.39 19.89
N TYR A 642 -13.49 8.40 18.89
CA TYR A 642 -12.42 7.44 18.71
C TYR A 642 -11.09 7.93 19.29
N PHE A 643 -10.72 9.19 19.04
CA PHE A 643 -9.49 9.81 19.56
C PHE A 643 -9.60 11.34 19.56
N GLN A 644 -8.87 12.02 20.45
CA GLN A 644 -9.01 13.47 20.65
C GLN A 644 -7.92 14.28 19.93
N TYR A 645 -6.81 13.65 19.57
CA TYR A 645 -5.68 14.31 18.93
C TYR A 645 -5.15 13.45 17.78
N ILE A 646 -4.63 14.11 16.73
CA ILE A 646 -3.86 13.47 15.66
C ILE A 646 -2.48 14.11 15.59
N VAL A 647 -1.43 13.30 15.45
CA VAL A 647 -0.11 13.75 14.99
C VAL A 647 0.03 13.41 13.51
N LEU A 648 0.11 14.43 12.65
CA LEU A 648 0.51 14.24 11.27
C LEU A 648 2.03 14.07 11.21
N VAL A 649 2.47 12.91 10.74
CA VAL A 649 3.87 12.56 10.52
C VAL A 649 4.17 12.76 9.03
N ARG A 650 5.09 13.67 8.72
CA ARG A 650 5.51 13.94 7.34
C ARG A 650 6.95 13.51 7.09
N ASP A 651 7.19 12.92 5.92
CA ASP A 651 8.53 12.55 5.44
C ASP A 651 9.32 11.74 6.47
N SER A 652 8.67 10.80 7.15
CA SER A 652 9.37 9.84 8.01
C SER A 652 9.93 8.72 7.16
N ASP A 653 11.16 8.31 7.46
CA ASP A 653 11.64 7.05 6.93
C ASP A 653 11.02 5.86 7.68
N MET A 654 11.21 4.67 7.12
CA MET A 654 10.94 3.43 7.82
C MET A 654 11.88 3.26 9.02
N THR A 655 11.46 2.50 10.03
CA THR A 655 12.35 2.12 11.13
C THR A 655 13.54 1.30 10.63
N GLU A 656 14.69 1.47 11.26
CA GLU A 656 15.91 0.72 10.93
C GLU A 656 15.81 -0.73 11.47
N PRO A 657 15.75 -1.76 10.60
CA PRO A 657 15.56 -3.14 11.05
C PRO A 657 16.72 -3.66 11.89
N ILE A 658 16.39 -4.53 12.85
CA ILE A 658 17.37 -5.47 13.41
C ILE A 658 17.43 -6.66 12.46
N VAL A 659 18.53 -6.77 11.72
CA VAL A 659 18.77 -7.90 10.82
C VAL A 659 19.54 -8.97 11.61
N PRO A 660 19.15 -10.26 11.52
CA PRO A 660 19.89 -11.38 12.10
C PRO A 660 21.36 -11.44 11.68
#